data_AF-M1E4W2-F1
#
_entry.id   AF-M1E4W2-F1
#
_cell.length_a   1.000
_cell.length_b   1.000
_cell.length_c   1.000
_cell.angle_alpha   90.00
_cell.angle_beta   90.00
_cell.angle_gamma   90.00
#
_symmetry.space_group_name_H-M   'P 1'
#
loop_
_entity.id
_entity.type
_entity.pdbx_description
1 polymer ?
#
loop_
_entity_poly.entity_id
_entity_poly.type
_entity_poly.pdbx_seq_one_letter_code
_entity_poly.pdbx_strand_id
1 'polypeptide(L)'
;MKNFKYNFLIFLSFIITIVIIFFIGLLLNKKNNIIYSGSWLQSGYDQAGIRYSDVKIPLHPKVKWAYNAKGWIVGSPAVKDGFVYVNVLGGELLKLNLNNGNLIWSTGEGGFGSVALEDDRVYAGMVGKYGLSSIDPNNGYVYFSNPLWRGIRSSPVIDKNMVFITSLDGNIYSYNSITGKKIWSKFLGEHEMATPAVSGGRVIVGSEDKVLYCLSEENGKILWKLKLSNIIRAAPAIFDKRVYIGDFSGNFYSIDLENGRILWTYKTDDAILNSAAVTPDGNVYLPSCDGYVYALNPYGKLLWKFKTNSYPSSSVTATKDSLLFGTYDGGIYALNITDGKLIWRLYAGGPIRSNVVPINNMIIAGSDDGKVYAFTDDGTLPADKKIVSYTQDKVTYAKLENNKVIIPSEDLKCSDKVDVLIFGGSISALTVAKQIKESGKSVMIIDSAPFLGGKFTQGFSPLPFSELTNSFGNFIKNIQNTYYKNISNDKYVDTEILKFALDKFAKDNKIPVLFHSYPLNVFSKDGYKYTLFISKGGHQIIRSKIVIDASNNSLLLGTIDPSILNFDRAVLNFSVINSNYKNINTAFNDQKVLSFSLERPVENSTEYIDAEEYLRNMYANYILSNHTFVPGVSPISLVLKGSGNEFKEVKNNEFLLPDNPYTPEKDIEEILASLQNTETSNPENTFHVSQEEVPVLKRYDVVVVGGGPSGFAASIMAAKMGMKVALIEQYPFFGGMGTAGGVSYFEPGSVGVIFKEVRTMLYGSKNLPNTGRLFDTEIAKSIYQNMVHNEKNITVYFDSFALMPVMDSKKVLGVVIKRPYDCVAILGKRVIDATGDGDIAAKAGVQYVFGRTWDHKIMPLTTMFTMYPTGPKREKGVWVLSSGKVLVNETRVYANPLNIDKFSNAEMIGREQMWDIFSKIEKKYNYRILSSGPQIGVRESRHFLGEYTLQEKDILVGRYFYDGIALCFYGVDIHNPYGGPGGFQLPIIPYEIPLRTLIPQGVDNLIIVGRTISAQPLAMASFRVQSTMMSVGEAGGLLAAESIKSNLPLKDIDGAKIKQILRNMGVYLP
;
A
#
# COMPACT_ATOMS: atom_id res chain seq x y z
N MET A 1 -51.89 -74.97 -16.35
CA MET A 1 -52.41 -73.76 -17.05
C MET A 1 -52.44 -72.48 -16.21
N LYS A 2 -52.75 -72.49 -14.89
CA LYS A 2 -52.76 -71.26 -14.07
C LYS A 2 -51.37 -70.64 -13.82
N ASN A 3 -50.31 -71.44 -13.64
CA ASN A 3 -48.94 -70.92 -13.44
C ASN A 3 -48.30 -70.33 -14.70
N PHE A 4 -48.72 -70.75 -15.90
CA PHE A 4 -48.18 -70.22 -17.15
C PHE A 4 -48.70 -68.81 -17.45
N LYS A 5 -49.99 -68.53 -17.15
CA LYS A 5 -50.56 -67.18 -17.27
C LYS A 5 -49.94 -66.19 -16.29
N TYR A 6 -49.62 -66.63 -15.07
CA TYR A 6 -49.05 -65.75 -14.05
C TYR A 6 -47.59 -65.37 -14.37
N ASN A 7 -46.77 -66.35 -14.79
CA ASN A 7 -45.40 -66.09 -15.22
C ASN A 7 -45.32 -65.31 -16.54
N PHE A 8 -46.27 -65.52 -17.46
CA PHE A 8 -46.36 -64.74 -18.70
C PHE A 8 -46.74 -63.28 -18.43
N LEU A 9 -47.65 -63.01 -17.48
CA LEU A 9 -48.01 -61.65 -17.08
C LEU A 9 -46.86 -60.92 -16.35
N ILE A 10 -46.08 -61.61 -15.52
CA ILE A 10 -44.89 -61.05 -14.88
C ILE A 10 -43.80 -60.75 -15.92
N PHE A 11 -43.59 -61.66 -16.88
CA PHE A 11 -42.63 -61.46 -17.97
C PHE A 11 -43.04 -60.30 -18.90
N LEU A 12 -44.33 -60.18 -19.20
CA LEU A 12 -44.88 -59.07 -19.99
C LEU A 12 -44.77 -57.73 -19.24
N SER A 13 -45.03 -57.72 -17.93
CA SER A 13 -44.82 -56.55 -17.05
C SER A 13 -43.36 -56.13 -17.01
N PHE A 14 -42.43 -57.08 -16.95
CA PHE A 14 -41.00 -56.82 -16.95
C PHE A 14 -40.52 -56.22 -18.28
N ILE A 15 -41.02 -56.74 -19.42
CA ILE A 15 -40.72 -56.18 -20.74
C ILE A 15 -41.33 -54.79 -20.91
N ILE A 16 -42.58 -54.57 -20.49
CA ILE A 16 -43.22 -53.25 -20.56
C ILE A 16 -42.46 -52.25 -19.67
N THR A 17 -41.98 -52.67 -18.51
CA THR A 17 -41.16 -51.82 -17.61
C THR A 17 -39.81 -51.48 -18.25
N ILE A 18 -39.14 -52.43 -18.91
CA ILE A 18 -37.89 -52.16 -19.63
C ILE A 18 -38.11 -51.23 -20.83
N VAL A 19 -39.20 -51.41 -21.58
CA VAL A 19 -39.56 -50.54 -22.70
C VAL A 19 -39.92 -49.14 -22.21
N ILE A 20 -40.64 -49.01 -21.10
CA ILE A 20 -40.94 -47.71 -20.48
C ILE A 20 -39.67 -47.07 -19.93
N ILE A 21 -38.75 -47.80 -19.29
CA ILE A 21 -37.45 -47.28 -18.83
C ILE A 21 -36.57 -46.87 -20.03
N PHE A 22 -36.61 -47.61 -21.14
CA PHE A 22 -35.90 -47.29 -22.37
C PHE A 22 -36.48 -46.04 -23.06
N PHE A 23 -37.81 -45.89 -23.08
CA PHE A 23 -38.48 -44.71 -23.62
C PHE A 23 -38.39 -43.49 -22.69
N ILE A 24 -38.43 -43.67 -21.37
CA ILE A 24 -38.11 -42.63 -20.37
C ILE A 24 -36.64 -42.27 -20.47
N GLY A 25 -35.74 -43.22 -20.72
CA GLY A 25 -34.32 -42.97 -21.03
C GLY A 25 -34.14 -42.14 -22.31
N LEU A 26 -34.89 -42.44 -23.38
CA LEU A 26 -34.93 -41.66 -24.63
C LEU A 26 -35.60 -40.28 -24.48
N LEU A 27 -36.61 -40.15 -23.60
CA LEU A 27 -37.30 -38.89 -23.29
C LEU A 27 -36.51 -38.02 -22.30
N LEU A 28 -35.75 -38.61 -21.39
CA LEU A 28 -34.81 -37.93 -20.49
C LEU A 28 -33.53 -37.52 -21.24
N ASN A 29 -33.05 -38.32 -22.21
CA ASN A 29 -32.01 -37.89 -23.17
C ASN A 29 -32.49 -36.80 -24.15
N LYS A 30 -33.80 -36.51 -24.18
CA LYS A 30 -34.38 -35.41 -24.96
C LYS A 30 -34.65 -34.14 -24.15
N LYS A 31 -34.25 -34.06 -22.88
CA LYS A 31 -34.23 -32.79 -22.13
C LYS A 31 -32.80 -32.21 -22.12
N ASN A 32 -32.63 -31.21 -22.99
CA ASN A 32 -31.53 -30.23 -23.02
C ASN A 32 -30.12 -30.71 -23.43
N ASN A 33 -30.02 -31.56 -24.45
CA ASN A 33 -28.85 -31.46 -25.34
C ASN A 33 -29.07 -30.26 -26.28
N ILE A 34 -28.89 -29.06 -25.73
CA ILE A 34 -28.50 -27.91 -26.55
C ILE A 34 -27.13 -28.30 -27.09
N ILE A 35 -27.06 -28.60 -28.38
CA ILE A 35 -25.79 -28.70 -29.09
C ILE A 35 -25.19 -27.29 -29.01
N TYR A 36 -24.26 -27.10 -28.09
CA TYR A 36 -23.56 -25.82 -27.95
C TYR A 36 -22.64 -25.66 -29.16
N SER A 37 -23.02 -24.77 -30.09
CA SER A 37 -22.09 -24.31 -31.13
C SER A 37 -21.00 -23.47 -30.48
N GLY A 38 -19.75 -23.93 -30.59
CA GLY A 38 -18.57 -23.26 -30.06
C GLY A 38 -18.18 -23.78 -28.68
N SER A 39 -17.01 -24.40 -28.57
CA SER A 39 -16.32 -24.60 -27.28
C SER A 39 -15.00 -23.84 -27.35
N TRP A 40 -14.49 -23.40 -26.21
CA TRP A 40 -13.18 -22.77 -26.08
C TRP A 40 -12.33 -23.63 -25.14
N LEU A 41 -11.59 -24.58 -25.70
CA LEU A 41 -11.04 -25.69 -24.91
C LEU A 41 -9.71 -25.37 -24.24
N GLN A 42 -8.93 -24.45 -24.79
CA GLN A 42 -7.60 -24.13 -24.27
C GLN A 42 -7.15 -22.71 -24.62
N SER A 43 -5.99 -22.31 -24.10
CA SER A 43 -5.38 -21.02 -24.42
C SER A 43 -5.17 -20.92 -25.93
N GLY A 44 -5.67 -19.84 -26.53
CA GLY A 44 -5.53 -19.65 -27.96
C GLY A 44 -6.64 -20.25 -28.83
N TYR A 45 -7.76 -20.71 -28.23
CA TYR A 45 -8.86 -21.46 -28.85
C TYR A 45 -8.49 -22.92 -29.16
N ASP A 46 -7.37 -23.13 -29.85
CA ASP A 46 -6.86 -24.43 -30.27
C ASP A 46 -5.38 -24.60 -29.90
N GLN A 47 -4.80 -25.76 -30.24
CA GLN A 47 -3.41 -26.09 -29.91
C GLN A 47 -2.41 -25.25 -30.70
N ALA A 48 -2.81 -24.76 -31.88
CA ALA A 48 -2.01 -23.93 -32.75
C ALA A 48 -2.00 -22.46 -32.31
N GLY A 49 -2.91 -22.08 -31.41
CA GLY A 49 -3.01 -20.75 -30.84
C GLY A 49 -3.52 -19.70 -31.82
N ILE A 50 -4.44 -20.04 -32.73
CA ILE A 50 -4.89 -19.09 -33.78
C ILE A 50 -5.87 -18.03 -33.27
N ARG A 51 -6.56 -18.28 -32.15
CA ARG A 51 -7.52 -17.36 -31.49
C ARG A 51 -8.67 -16.91 -32.39
N TYR A 52 -9.14 -17.79 -33.27
CA TYR A 52 -10.26 -17.54 -34.17
C TYR A 52 -11.46 -18.43 -33.83
N SER A 53 -12.66 -17.86 -33.77
CA SER A 53 -13.92 -18.59 -33.60
C SER A 53 -15.00 -18.05 -34.54
N ASP A 54 -15.81 -18.92 -35.13
CA ASP A 54 -16.93 -18.54 -36.00
C ASP A 54 -18.19 -18.08 -35.23
N VAL A 55 -18.11 -18.02 -33.90
CA VAL A 55 -19.20 -17.63 -33.01
C VAL A 55 -19.51 -16.13 -33.15
N LYS A 56 -20.81 -15.81 -33.23
CA LYS A 56 -21.30 -14.42 -33.22
C LYS A 56 -21.13 -13.78 -31.85
N ILE A 57 -20.88 -12.47 -31.85
CA ILE A 57 -20.75 -11.66 -30.64
C ILE A 57 -22.04 -10.85 -30.39
N PRO A 58 -22.35 -10.49 -29.13
CA PRO A 58 -23.44 -9.56 -28.84
C PRO A 58 -23.14 -8.18 -29.43
N LEU A 59 -24.18 -7.45 -29.87
CA LEU A 59 -24.07 -6.11 -30.47
C LEU A 59 -24.29 -4.97 -29.47
N HIS A 60 -25.04 -5.23 -28.40
CA HIS A 60 -25.35 -4.31 -27.31
C HIS A 60 -25.15 -5.01 -25.95
N PRO A 61 -23.94 -5.54 -25.68
CA PRO A 61 -23.69 -6.35 -24.50
C PRO A 61 -23.97 -5.60 -23.19
N LYS A 62 -24.71 -6.25 -22.32
CA LYS A 62 -24.91 -5.91 -20.91
C LYS A 62 -24.48 -7.08 -20.04
N VAL A 63 -24.21 -6.83 -18.76
CA VAL A 63 -23.82 -7.90 -17.84
C VAL A 63 -25.02 -8.84 -17.66
N LYS A 64 -24.82 -10.13 -17.95
CA LYS A 64 -25.76 -11.20 -17.66
C LYS A 64 -25.61 -11.65 -16.22
N TRP A 65 -24.37 -11.92 -15.83
CA TRP A 65 -23.97 -12.29 -14.47
C TRP A 65 -22.50 -11.93 -14.25
N ALA A 66 -22.12 -11.80 -12.98
CA ALA A 66 -20.74 -11.64 -12.55
C ALA A 66 -20.49 -12.49 -11.30
N TYR A 67 -19.43 -13.30 -11.31
CA TYR A 67 -19.02 -14.12 -10.17
C TYR A 67 -17.85 -13.44 -9.44
N ASN A 68 -17.95 -13.24 -8.12
CA ASN A 68 -16.88 -12.67 -7.30
C ASN A 68 -15.94 -13.77 -6.79
N ALA A 69 -14.74 -13.85 -7.35
CA ALA A 69 -13.68 -14.75 -6.91
C ALA A 69 -12.83 -14.12 -5.78
N LYS A 70 -11.95 -14.92 -5.17
CA LYS A 70 -11.09 -14.47 -4.06
C LYS A 70 -9.82 -13.75 -4.47
N GLY A 71 -9.60 -13.52 -5.77
CA GLY A 71 -8.39 -12.90 -6.30
C GLY A 71 -8.51 -12.57 -7.79
N TRP A 72 -7.41 -12.11 -8.42
CA TRP A 72 -7.43 -11.58 -9.79
C TRP A 72 -7.64 -12.69 -10.83
N ILE A 73 -8.35 -12.38 -11.91
CA ILE A 73 -8.57 -13.33 -12.99
C ILE A 73 -7.60 -13.05 -14.16
N VAL A 74 -6.42 -13.68 -14.09
CA VAL A 74 -5.38 -13.54 -15.12
C VAL A 74 -5.47 -14.65 -16.17
N GLY A 75 -5.89 -15.86 -15.77
CA GLY A 75 -6.07 -16.99 -16.69
C GLY A 75 -7.27 -16.76 -17.63
N SER A 76 -7.10 -17.01 -18.93
CA SER A 76 -8.22 -16.98 -19.88
C SER A 76 -9.25 -18.06 -19.57
N PRO A 77 -10.56 -17.74 -19.59
CA PRO A 77 -11.62 -18.73 -19.42
C PRO A 77 -11.54 -19.83 -20.48
N ALA A 78 -11.78 -21.07 -20.09
CA ALA A 78 -12.11 -22.17 -21.00
C ALA A 78 -13.59 -22.52 -20.85
N VAL A 79 -14.27 -22.82 -21.95
CA VAL A 79 -15.72 -23.03 -21.96
C VAL A 79 -16.05 -24.31 -22.71
N LYS A 80 -16.76 -25.23 -22.05
CA LYS A 80 -17.22 -26.49 -22.63
C LYS A 80 -18.49 -26.96 -21.94
N ASP A 81 -19.42 -27.53 -22.71
CA ASP A 81 -20.64 -28.19 -22.21
C ASP A 81 -21.48 -27.35 -21.24
N GLY A 82 -21.56 -26.03 -21.47
CA GLY A 82 -22.30 -25.11 -20.60
C GLY A 82 -21.60 -24.74 -19.29
N PHE A 83 -20.29 -24.97 -19.19
CA PHE A 83 -19.47 -24.61 -18.02
C PHE A 83 -18.28 -23.74 -18.40
N VAL A 84 -17.94 -22.83 -17.50
CA VAL A 84 -16.76 -21.97 -17.58
C VAL A 84 -15.74 -22.45 -16.55
N TYR A 85 -14.50 -22.65 -16.99
CA TYR A 85 -13.38 -23.00 -16.14
C TYR A 85 -12.35 -21.88 -16.14
N VAL A 86 -11.93 -21.43 -14.97
CA VAL A 86 -10.98 -20.32 -14.89
C VAL A 86 -10.10 -20.40 -13.66
N ASN A 87 -8.81 -20.12 -13.86
CA ASN A 87 -7.85 -20.00 -12.78
C ASN A 87 -7.91 -18.59 -12.17
N VAL A 88 -7.90 -18.56 -10.83
CA VAL A 88 -7.88 -17.36 -10.02
C VAL A 88 -6.53 -17.24 -9.34
N LEU A 89 -5.90 -16.08 -9.54
CA LEU A 89 -4.65 -15.72 -8.90
C LEU A 89 -4.90 -15.52 -7.41
N GLY A 90 -4.26 -16.32 -6.56
CA GLY A 90 -4.52 -16.35 -5.12
C GLY A 90 -5.15 -17.64 -4.61
N GLY A 91 -5.36 -18.62 -5.50
CA GLY A 91 -5.43 -20.02 -5.10
C GLY A 91 -6.76 -20.71 -5.32
N GLU A 92 -7.45 -20.53 -6.45
CA GLU A 92 -8.53 -21.45 -6.83
C GLU A 92 -8.65 -21.65 -8.35
N LEU A 93 -9.05 -22.85 -8.77
CA LEU A 93 -9.64 -23.11 -10.08
C LEU A 93 -11.15 -23.22 -9.88
N LEU A 94 -11.89 -22.42 -10.63
CA LEU A 94 -13.35 -22.37 -10.57
C LEU A 94 -13.95 -23.18 -11.72
N LYS A 95 -15.04 -23.91 -11.44
CA LYS A 95 -16.03 -24.31 -12.43
C LYS A 95 -17.33 -23.57 -12.17
N LEU A 96 -17.77 -22.77 -13.14
CA LEU A 96 -19.00 -21.98 -13.08
C LEU A 96 -20.01 -22.48 -14.12
N ASN A 97 -21.30 -22.36 -13.82
CA ASN A 97 -22.34 -22.56 -14.81
C ASN A 97 -22.37 -21.37 -15.79
N LEU A 98 -22.33 -21.64 -17.10
CA LEU A 98 -22.27 -20.62 -18.14
C LEU A 98 -23.50 -19.69 -18.17
N ASN A 99 -24.67 -20.20 -17.80
CA ASN A 99 -25.93 -19.46 -17.97
C ASN A 99 -26.20 -18.48 -16.83
N ASN A 100 -25.79 -18.80 -15.61
CA ASN A 100 -26.10 -18.01 -14.41
C ASN A 100 -24.88 -17.65 -13.54
N GLY A 101 -23.68 -18.14 -13.86
CA GLY A 101 -22.45 -17.84 -13.12
C GLY A 101 -22.35 -18.54 -11.77
N ASN A 102 -23.27 -19.46 -11.43
CA ASN A 102 -23.23 -20.16 -10.15
C ASN A 102 -21.98 -21.05 -10.07
N LEU A 103 -21.32 -21.01 -8.92
CA LEU A 103 -20.22 -21.91 -8.61
C LEU A 103 -20.72 -23.36 -8.55
N ILE A 104 -20.09 -24.25 -9.33
CA ILE A 104 -20.32 -25.68 -9.25
C ILE A 104 -19.34 -26.30 -8.25
N TRP A 105 -18.05 -26.02 -8.41
CA TRP A 105 -17.01 -26.39 -7.47
C TRP A 105 -15.80 -25.45 -7.59
N SER A 106 -14.99 -25.44 -6.52
CA SER A 106 -13.67 -24.80 -6.47
C SER A 106 -12.68 -25.79 -5.88
N THR A 107 -11.46 -25.86 -6.43
CA THR A 107 -10.39 -26.75 -5.94
C THR A 107 -9.70 -26.21 -4.68
N GLY A 108 -9.92 -24.95 -4.31
CA GLY A 108 -9.19 -24.29 -3.20
C GLY A 108 -7.69 -24.09 -3.43
N GLU A 109 -7.18 -24.46 -4.61
CA GLU A 109 -5.85 -24.13 -5.13
C GLU A 109 -5.96 -23.72 -6.60
N GLY A 110 -5.13 -22.79 -7.07
CA GLY A 110 -5.25 -22.18 -8.41
C GLY A 110 -3.92 -21.88 -9.08
N GLY A 111 -3.98 -21.26 -10.25
CA GLY A 111 -2.85 -21.07 -11.18
C GLY A 111 -2.75 -19.67 -11.78
N PHE A 112 -1.65 -19.40 -12.48
CA PHE A 112 -1.47 -18.19 -13.30
C PHE A 112 -2.06 -18.36 -14.71
N GLY A 113 -1.78 -19.49 -15.37
CA GLY A 113 -2.16 -19.74 -16.76
C GLY A 113 -3.64 -20.12 -16.93
N SER A 114 -4.10 -20.16 -18.18
CA SER A 114 -5.40 -20.74 -18.54
C SER A 114 -5.45 -22.24 -18.24
N VAL A 115 -6.65 -22.82 -18.31
CA VAL A 115 -6.82 -24.27 -18.30
C VAL A 115 -6.95 -24.82 -19.72
N ALA A 116 -6.69 -26.11 -19.86
CA ALA A 116 -6.97 -26.87 -21.08
C ALA A 116 -7.94 -28.02 -20.79
N LEU A 117 -8.83 -28.30 -21.73
CA LEU A 117 -9.93 -29.27 -21.59
C LEU A 117 -9.78 -30.39 -22.63
N GLU A 118 -9.89 -31.63 -22.16
CA GLU A 118 -10.05 -32.86 -22.95
C GLU A 118 -11.33 -33.57 -22.45
N ASP A 119 -11.95 -34.46 -23.23
CA ASP A 119 -13.34 -34.94 -23.01
C ASP A 119 -13.71 -35.38 -21.59
N ASP A 120 -12.75 -35.89 -20.81
CA ASP A 120 -12.94 -36.34 -19.44
C ASP A 120 -12.09 -35.56 -18.40
N ARG A 121 -11.30 -34.55 -18.80
CA ARG A 121 -10.29 -33.94 -17.91
C ARG A 121 -10.10 -32.44 -18.09
N VAL A 122 -9.79 -31.78 -16.97
CA VAL A 122 -9.29 -30.40 -16.91
C VAL A 122 -7.81 -30.42 -16.53
N TYR A 123 -6.97 -29.72 -17.29
CA TYR A 123 -5.55 -29.56 -17.01
C TYR A 123 -5.24 -28.12 -16.63
N ALA A 124 -4.52 -27.95 -15.52
CA ALA A 124 -4.17 -26.64 -15.00
C ALA A 124 -2.77 -26.66 -14.36
N GLY A 125 -1.99 -25.61 -14.57
CA GLY A 125 -0.82 -25.34 -13.72
C GLY A 125 -1.28 -24.79 -12.38
N MET A 126 -0.87 -25.40 -11.26
CA MET A 126 -1.30 -25.00 -9.91
C MET A 126 -0.11 -24.51 -9.07
N VAL A 127 -0.29 -23.38 -8.36
CA VAL A 127 0.75 -22.74 -7.54
C VAL A 127 1.03 -23.54 -6.27
N GLY A 128 0.00 -23.99 -5.54
CA GLY A 128 0.16 -24.69 -4.25
C GLY A 128 0.95 -26.00 -4.33
N LYS A 129 0.79 -26.74 -5.45
CA LYS A 129 1.49 -28.00 -5.73
C LYS A 129 2.68 -27.84 -6.69
N TYR A 130 2.98 -26.60 -7.10
CA TYR A 130 4.03 -26.23 -8.06
C TYR A 130 4.03 -27.09 -9.34
N GLY A 131 2.87 -27.45 -9.92
CA GLY A 131 2.83 -28.52 -10.91
C GLY A 131 1.65 -28.50 -11.88
N LEU A 132 1.75 -29.33 -12.92
CA LEU A 132 0.63 -29.62 -13.82
C LEU A 132 -0.30 -30.63 -13.14
N SER A 133 -1.56 -30.24 -12.95
CA SER A 133 -2.59 -31.09 -12.37
C SER A 133 -3.62 -31.48 -13.42
N SER A 134 -4.12 -32.70 -13.30
CA SER A 134 -5.25 -33.24 -14.05
C SER A 134 -6.42 -33.44 -13.11
N ILE A 135 -7.59 -32.95 -13.49
CA ILE A 135 -8.72 -32.70 -12.59
C ILE A 135 -10.00 -33.24 -13.22
N ASP A 136 -10.82 -33.91 -12.42
CA ASP A 136 -12.15 -34.39 -12.79
C ASP A 136 -13.10 -33.19 -12.97
N PRO A 137 -13.66 -32.98 -14.17
CA PRO A 137 -14.56 -31.87 -14.43
C PRO A 137 -15.85 -31.91 -13.60
N ASN A 138 -16.25 -33.05 -13.05
CA ASN A 138 -17.53 -33.19 -12.35
C ASN A 138 -17.48 -32.72 -10.89
N ASN A 139 -16.40 -33.01 -10.19
CA ASN A 139 -16.29 -32.82 -8.74
C ASN A 139 -15.01 -32.07 -8.31
N GLY A 140 -14.10 -31.73 -9.24
CA GLY A 140 -12.85 -31.03 -8.93
C GLY A 140 -11.78 -31.93 -8.30
N TYR A 141 -11.97 -33.25 -8.29
CA TYR A 141 -11.00 -34.21 -7.77
C TYR A 141 -9.74 -34.21 -8.63
N VAL A 142 -8.56 -34.10 -8.00
CA VAL A 142 -7.27 -34.12 -8.69
C VAL A 142 -6.84 -35.58 -8.90
N TYR A 143 -6.82 -36.05 -10.14
CA TYR A 143 -6.37 -37.40 -10.49
C TYR A 143 -4.86 -37.57 -10.26
N PHE A 144 -4.08 -36.61 -10.74
CA PHE A 144 -2.64 -36.56 -10.53
C PHE A 144 -2.13 -35.11 -10.54
N SER A 145 -0.99 -34.92 -9.89
CA SER A 145 -0.21 -33.68 -9.97
C SER A 145 1.25 -34.05 -10.24
N ASN A 146 1.85 -33.41 -11.24
CA ASN A 146 3.28 -33.51 -11.54
C ASN A 146 3.99 -32.29 -10.95
N PRO A 147 4.62 -32.39 -9.77
CA PRO A 147 5.35 -31.27 -9.18
C PRO A 147 6.55 -30.90 -10.05
N LEU A 148 6.70 -29.61 -10.30
CA LEU A 148 7.79 -28.97 -11.04
C LEU A 148 8.58 -28.06 -10.11
N TRP A 149 9.85 -27.85 -10.41
CA TRP A 149 10.82 -27.40 -9.41
C TRP A 149 10.72 -25.91 -9.07
N ARG A 150 10.25 -25.06 -10.00
CA ARG A 150 10.08 -23.60 -9.78
C ARG A 150 8.69 -23.04 -10.13
N GLY A 151 7.68 -23.89 -10.30
CA GLY A 151 6.30 -23.46 -10.60
C GLY A 151 6.03 -23.11 -12.07
N ILE A 152 4.77 -22.83 -12.40
CA ILE A 152 4.26 -22.72 -13.78
C ILE A 152 3.53 -21.40 -13.99
N ARG A 153 3.87 -20.69 -15.08
CA ARG A 153 3.11 -19.52 -15.57
C ARG A 153 2.40 -19.75 -16.90
N SER A 154 2.95 -20.58 -17.78
CA SER A 154 2.31 -20.91 -19.06
C SER A 154 0.99 -21.64 -18.87
N SER A 155 0.14 -21.58 -19.90
CA SER A 155 -1.04 -22.44 -19.98
C SER A 155 -0.63 -23.85 -20.51
N PRO A 156 -1.25 -24.94 -20.03
CA PRO A 156 -1.14 -26.24 -20.68
C PRO A 156 -1.74 -26.17 -22.09
N VAL A 157 -1.15 -26.91 -23.02
CA VAL A 157 -1.67 -27.10 -24.38
C VAL A 157 -1.76 -28.59 -24.67
N ILE A 158 -2.87 -29.03 -25.26
CA ILE A 158 -3.16 -30.44 -25.52
C ILE A 158 -3.16 -30.69 -27.02
N ASP A 159 -2.40 -31.71 -27.45
CA ASP A 159 -2.48 -32.29 -28.80
C ASP A 159 -2.27 -33.81 -28.70
N LYS A 160 -3.15 -34.60 -29.34
CA LYS A 160 -3.02 -36.08 -29.49
C LYS A 160 -2.64 -36.84 -28.19
N ASN A 161 -3.43 -36.72 -27.12
CA ASN A 161 -3.17 -37.34 -25.80
C ASN A 161 -1.87 -36.87 -25.11
N MET A 162 -1.29 -35.75 -25.53
CA MET A 162 -0.12 -35.14 -24.92
C MET A 162 -0.45 -33.76 -24.38
N VAL A 163 0.07 -33.45 -23.20
CA VAL A 163 -0.04 -32.14 -22.57
C VAL A 163 1.34 -31.50 -22.52
N PHE A 164 1.48 -30.35 -23.17
CA PHE A 164 2.70 -29.55 -23.22
C PHE A 164 2.61 -28.39 -22.24
N ILE A 165 3.67 -28.17 -21.47
CA ILE A 165 3.72 -27.06 -20.51
C ILE A 165 5.16 -26.63 -20.22
N THR A 166 5.36 -25.35 -19.92
CA THR A 166 6.67 -24.80 -19.58
C THR A 166 6.76 -24.47 -18.08
N SER A 167 7.95 -24.61 -17.52
CA SER A 167 8.23 -24.39 -16.10
C SER A 167 9.29 -23.31 -15.92
N LEU A 168 9.22 -22.60 -14.78
CA LEU A 168 10.24 -21.62 -14.39
C LEU A 168 11.60 -22.26 -14.03
N ASP A 169 11.70 -23.58 -14.03
CA ASP A 169 12.98 -24.31 -13.94
C ASP A 169 13.74 -24.38 -15.27
N GLY A 170 13.20 -23.76 -16.34
CA GLY A 170 13.83 -23.71 -17.64
C GLY A 170 13.52 -24.88 -18.57
N ASN A 171 12.61 -25.78 -18.17
CA ASN A 171 12.20 -26.91 -19.00
C ASN A 171 10.81 -26.72 -19.63
N ILE A 172 10.68 -27.22 -20.85
CA ILE A 172 9.40 -27.61 -21.44
C ILE A 172 9.19 -29.12 -21.22
N TYR A 173 7.97 -29.49 -20.87
CA TYR A 173 7.57 -30.86 -20.59
C TYR A 173 6.44 -31.31 -21.52
N SER A 174 6.46 -32.58 -21.87
CA SER A 174 5.32 -33.30 -22.45
C SER A 174 4.92 -34.46 -21.53
N TYR A 175 3.63 -34.53 -21.22
CA TYR A 175 3.02 -35.59 -20.40
C TYR A 175 1.94 -36.31 -21.20
N ASN A 176 1.78 -37.60 -20.95
CA ASN A 176 0.61 -38.32 -21.41
C ASN A 176 -0.62 -37.81 -20.65
N SER A 177 -1.65 -37.37 -21.37
CA SER A 177 -2.81 -36.68 -20.82
C SER A 177 -3.59 -37.58 -19.83
N ILE A 178 -3.76 -38.85 -20.18
CA ILE A 178 -4.51 -39.84 -19.37
C ILE A 178 -3.73 -40.27 -18.11
N THR A 179 -2.48 -40.69 -18.28
CA THR A 179 -1.71 -41.33 -17.19
C THR A 179 -0.89 -40.35 -16.36
N GLY A 180 -0.68 -39.13 -16.86
CA GLY A 180 0.20 -38.14 -16.23
C GLY A 180 1.69 -38.49 -16.29
N LYS A 181 2.08 -39.58 -16.95
CA LYS A 181 3.49 -39.96 -17.09
C LYS A 181 4.20 -39.02 -18.07
N LYS A 182 5.40 -38.56 -17.68
CA LYS A 182 6.26 -37.76 -18.54
C LYS A 182 6.66 -38.56 -19.79
N ILE A 183 6.39 -38.01 -20.97
CA ILE A 183 6.84 -38.57 -22.25
C ILE A 183 8.25 -38.08 -22.52
N TRP A 184 8.46 -36.76 -22.48
CA TRP A 184 9.78 -36.14 -22.61
C TRP A 184 9.86 -34.82 -21.85
N SER A 185 11.09 -34.35 -21.61
CA SER A 185 11.38 -33.01 -21.10
C SER A 185 12.63 -32.46 -21.78
N LYS A 186 12.66 -31.14 -22.02
CA LYS A 186 13.80 -30.46 -22.62
C LYS A 186 14.13 -29.18 -21.86
N PHE A 187 15.37 -29.10 -21.38
CA PHE A 187 15.92 -27.88 -20.80
C PHE A 187 16.31 -26.91 -21.92
N LEU A 188 15.81 -25.68 -21.84
CA LEU A 188 16.06 -24.61 -22.81
C LEU A 188 16.81 -23.41 -22.20
N GLY A 189 17.02 -23.39 -20.87
CA GLY A 189 17.73 -22.36 -20.14
C GLY A 189 16.91 -21.83 -18.96
N GLU A 190 17.55 -21.24 -17.94
CA GLU A 190 16.86 -20.69 -16.76
C GLU A 190 16.15 -19.35 -17.06
N HIS A 191 15.18 -19.39 -17.96
CA HIS A 191 14.43 -18.24 -18.46
C HIS A 191 12.93 -18.54 -18.43
N GLU A 192 12.11 -17.51 -18.28
CA GLU A 192 10.67 -17.66 -18.42
C GLU A 192 10.33 -17.93 -19.90
N MET A 193 9.40 -18.85 -20.13
CA MET A 193 8.95 -19.24 -21.47
C MET A 193 7.48 -18.93 -21.64
N ALA A 194 7.09 -18.60 -22.87
CA ALA A 194 5.71 -18.38 -23.24
C ALA A 194 4.90 -19.69 -23.25
N THR A 195 3.57 -19.57 -23.29
CA THR A 195 2.70 -20.72 -23.59
C THR A 195 3.08 -21.30 -24.97
N PRO A 196 3.30 -22.62 -25.09
CA PRO A 196 3.69 -23.23 -26.36
C PRO A 196 2.54 -23.24 -27.37
N ALA A 197 2.85 -23.38 -28.65
CA ALA A 197 1.88 -23.68 -29.71
C ALA A 197 2.29 -24.95 -30.46
N VAL A 198 1.33 -25.80 -30.82
CA VAL A 198 1.57 -27.12 -31.41
C VAL A 198 0.83 -27.25 -32.74
N SER A 199 1.53 -27.63 -33.81
CA SER A 199 0.91 -27.95 -35.09
C SER A 199 1.89 -28.69 -36.00
N GLY A 200 1.39 -29.61 -36.82
CA GLY A 200 2.18 -30.30 -37.84
C GLY A 200 3.40 -31.06 -37.28
N GLY A 201 3.29 -31.69 -36.11
CA GLY A 201 4.39 -32.44 -35.50
C GLY A 201 5.43 -31.56 -34.80
N ARG A 202 5.15 -30.27 -34.60
CA ARG A 202 6.08 -29.28 -34.07
C ARG A 202 5.49 -28.54 -32.88
N VAL A 203 6.35 -28.25 -31.89
CA VAL A 203 6.05 -27.44 -30.71
C VAL A 203 6.90 -26.17 -30.80
N ILE A 204 6.25 -25.01 -30.82
CA ILE A 204 6.89 -23.70 -30.88
C ILE A 204 6.80 -23.02 -29.51
N VAL A 205 7.90 -22.49 -29.01
CA VAL A 205 7.96 -21.79 -27.72
C VAL A 205 8.90 -20.58 -27.79
N GLY A 206 8.41 -19.42 -27.36
CA GLY A 206 9.20 -18.21 -27.16
C GLY A 206 9.79 -18.14 -25.76
N SER A 207 10.95 -17.51 -25.61
CA SER A 207 11.69 -17.46 -24.35
C SER A 207 12.27 -16.06 -24.07
N GLU A 208 12.51 -15.76 -22.80
CA GLU A 208 13.15 -14.52 -22.36
C GLU A 208 14.65 -14.42 -22.69
N ASP A 209 15.27 -15.48 -23.17
CA ASP A 209 16.62 -15.44 -23.77
C ASP A 209 16.64 -14.86 -25.20
N LYS A 210 15.49 -14.35 -25.67
CA LYS A 210 15.26 -13.80 -27.03
C LYS A 210 15.25 -14.88 -28.12
N VAL A 211 15.11 -16.16 -27.75
CA VAL A 211 15.12 -17.27 -28.71
C VAL A 211 13.72 -17.85 -28.88
N LEU A 212 13.32 -18.06 -30.13
CA LEU A 212 12.18 -18.87 -30.52
C LEU A 212 12.67 -20.29 -30.84
N TYR A 213 12.12 -21.27 -30.14
CA TYR A 213 12.47 -22.67 -30.31
C TYR A 213 11.38 -23.43 -31.06
N CYS A 214 11.79 -24.31 -31.97
CA CYS A 214 10.94 -25.33 -32.55
C CYS A 214 11.43 -26.71 -32.15
N LEU A 215 10.55 -27.49 -31.53
CA LEU A 215 10.83 -28.85 -31.08
C LEU A 215 9.94 -29.85 -31.81
N SER A 216 10.41 -31.09 -31.94
CA SER A 216 9.59 -32.22 -32.36
C SER A 216 8.55 -32.52 -31.28
N GLU A 217 7.28 -32.63 -31.68
CA GLU A 217 6.16 -33.00 -30.80
C GLU A 217 6.36 -34.38 -30.16
N GLU A 218 6.93 -35.33 -30.91
CA GLU A 218 7.10 -36.72 -30.50
C GLU A 218 8.16 -36.91 -29.40
N ASN A 219 9.28 -36.19 -29.47
CA ASN A 219 10.45 -36.49 -28.63
C ASN A 219 11.19 -35.26 -28.06
N GLY A 220 10.71 -34.04 -28.32
CA GLY A 220 11.30 -32.82 -27.78
C GLY A 220 12.68 -32.46 -28.33
N LYS A 221 13.12 -33.08 -29.45
CA LYS A 221 14.36 -32.66 -30.14
C LYS A 221 14.17 -31.28 -30.75
N ILE A 222 15.14 -30.39 -30.57
CA ILE A 222 15.15 -29.08 -31.21
C ILE A 222 15.37 -29.28 -32.72
N LEU A 223 14.40 -28.87 -33.52
CA LEU A 223 14.45 -28.90 -34.98
C LEU A 223 15.16 -27.65 -35.52
N TRP A 224 14.80 -26.48 -34.98
CA TRP A 224 15.50 -25.22 -35.23
C TRP A 224 15.34 -24.26 -34.05
N LYS A 225 16.20 -23.24 -34.00
CA LYS A 225 16.11 -22.11 -33.07
C LYS A 225 16.41 -20.81 -33.79
N LEU A 226 15.71 -19.73 -33.44
CA LEU A 226 15.86 -18.42 -34.05
C LEU A 226 16.01 -17.36 -32.97
N LYS A 227 17.12 -16.60 -32.99
CA LYS A 227 17.31 -15.46 -32.10
C LYS A 227 16.63 -14.22 -32.68
N LEU A 228 15.69 -13.65 -31.94
CA LEU A 228 14.98 -12.43 -32.27
C LEU A 228 15.62 -11.21 -31.56
N SER A 229 15.06 -10.03 -31.82
CA SER A 229 15.64 -8.77 -31.32
C SER A 229 15.54 -8.64 -29.79
N ASN A 230 14.50 -9.21 -29.18
CA ASN A 230 14.25 -9.09 -27.73
C ASN A 230 13.44 -10.26 -27.18
N ILE A 231 13.14 -10.20 -25.88
CA ILE A 231 12.46 -11.26 -25.13
C ILE A 231 11.06 -11.53 -25.70
N ILE A 232 10.62 -12.79 -25.61
CA ILE A 232 9.38 -13.28 -26.23
C ILE A 232 8.48 -13.85 -25.12
N ARG A 233 7.41 -13.12 -24.74
CA ARG A 233 6.38 -13.64 -23.81
C ARG A 233 5.03 -13.92 -24.45
N ALA A 234 4.74 -13.32 -25.61
CA ALA A 234 3.52 -13.64 -26.35
C ALA A 234 3.52 -15.12 -26.72
N ALA A 235 2.34 -15.76 -26.70
CA ALA A 235 2.23 -17.13 -27.18
C ALA A 235 2.22 -17.13 -28.73
N PRO A 236 2.94 -18.05 -29.39
CA PRO A 236 2.92 -18.13 -30.85
C PRO A 236 1.54 -18.48 -31.40
N ALA A 237 1.27 -18.08 -32.64
CA ALA A 237 0.15 -18.58 -33.43
C ALA A 237 0.69 -19.30 -34.67
N ILE A 238 0.22 -20.52 -34.95
CA ILE A 238 0.66 -21.33 -36.09
C ILE A 238 -0.51 -21.46 -37.07
N PHE A 239 -0.34 -20.94 -38.29
CA PHE A 239 -1.35 -21.04 -39.34
C PHE A 239 -0.68 -21.15 -40.70
N ASP A 240 -1.18 -22.05 -41.56
CA ASP A 240 -0.67 -22.28 -42.92
C ASP A 240 0.87 -22.37 -43.02
N LYS A 241 1.47 -23.26 -42.20
CA LYS A 241 2.93 -23.48 -42.11
C LYS A 241 3.74 -22.23 -41.74
N ARG A 242 3.11 -21.25 -41.09
CA ARG A 242 3.77 -20.04 -40.57
C ARG A 242 3.57 -19.91 -39.09
N VAL A 243 4.58 -19.37 -38.42
CA VAL A 243 4.55 -18.95 -37.02
C VAL A 243 4.46 -17.43 -36.97
N TYR A 244 3.49 -16.91 -36.25
CA TYR A 244 3.32 -15.49 -35.97
C TYR A 244 3.63 -15.19 -34.52
N ILE A 245 4.52 -14.23 -34.27
CA ILE A 245 5.02 -13.93 -32.92
C ILE A 245 5.51 -12.49 -32.80
N GLY A 246 5.26 -11.87 -31.64
CA GLY A 246 5.77 -10.54 -31.30
C GLY A 246 6.88 -10.60 -30.25
N ASP A 247 7.79 -9.64 -30.30
CA ASP A 247 8.83 -9.44 -29.29
C ASP A 247 8.65 -8.12 -28.51
N PHE A 248 9.44 -7.99 -27.45
CA PHE A 248 9.39 -6.84 -26.55
C PHE A 248 9.99 -5.56 -27.12
N SER A 249 10.67 -5.61 -28.27
CA SER A 249 11.05 -4.38 -28.96
C SER A 249 9.91 -3.86 -29.83
N GLY A 250 8.77 -4.53 -29.90
CA GLY A 250 7.68 -4.18 -30.80
C GLY A 250 7.88 -4.71 -32.22
N ASN A 251 8.77 -5.69 -32.44
CA ASN A 251 8.82 -6.36 -33.73
C ASN A 251 7.84 -7.52 -33.75
N PHE A 252 7.06 -7.63 -34.81
CA PHE A 252 6.18 -8.75 -35.09
C PHE A 252 6.67 -9.50 -36.31
N TYR A 253 6.77 -10.83 -36.21
CA TYR A 253 7.40 -11.67 -37.21
C TYR A 253 6.39 -12.67 -37.77
N SER A 254 6.49 -12.93 -39.07
CA SER A 254 6.01 -14.18 -39.67
C SER A 254 7.20 -15.03 -40.05
N ILE A 255 7.22 -16.28 -39.62
CA ILE A 255 8.35 -17.20 -39.71
C ILE A 255 7.87 -18.49 -40.34
N ASP A 256 8.69 -19.06 -41.22
CA ASP A 256 8.44 -20.37 -41.82
C ASP A 256 8.54 -21.48 -40.75
N LEU A 257 7.48 -22.29 -40.61
CA LEU A 257 7.40 -23.33 -39.59
C LEU A 257 8.44 -24.45 -39.82
N GLU A 258 8.81 -24.73 -41.06
CA GLU A 258 9.67 -25.85 -41.43
C GLU A 258 11.14 -25.56 -41.10
N ASN A 259 11.61 -24.36 -41.42
CA ASN A 259 13.03 -24.01 -41.35
C ASN A 259 13.38 -22.82 -40.45
N GLY A 260 12.38 -22.14 -39.87
CA GLY A 260 12.61 -21.01 -38.95
C GLY A 260 13.06 -19.72 -39.64
N ARG A 261 12.96 -19.61 -40.98
CA ARG A 261 13.30 -18.38 -41.71
C ARG A 261 12.23 -17.31 -41.51
N ILE A 262 12.65 -16.09 -41.15
CA ILE A 262 11.77 -14.92 -41.13
C ILE A 262 11.29 -14.63 -42.56
N LEU A 263 9.98 -14.67 -42.76
CA LEU A 263 9.33 -14.33 -44.03
C LEU A 263 9.10 -12.82 -44.15
N TRP A 264 8.66 -12.19 -43.07
CA TRP A 264 8.51 -10.73 -42.98
C TRP A 264 8.53 -10.25 -41.52
N THR A 265 8.75 -8.96 -41.33
CA THR A 265 8.71 -8.29 -40.02
C THR A 265 7.94 -6.97 -40.11
N TYR A 266 7.14 -6.68 -39.08
CA TYR A 266 6.43 -5.42 -38.90
C TYR A 266 6.85 -4.78 -37.57
N LYS A 267 6.96 -3.45 -37.51
CA LYS A 267 7.41 -2.71 -36.34
C LYS A 267 6.28 -1.88 -35.73
N THR A 268 6.00 -2.09 -34.44
CA THR A 268 5.17 -1.22 -33.59
C THR A 268 6.05 -0.28 -32.76
N ASP A 269 5.43 0.74 -32.16
CA ASP A 269 6.15 1.78 -31.42
C ASP A 269 6.53 1.34 -29.99
N ASP A 270 5.96 0.23 -29.52
CA ASP A 270 6.26 -0.37 -28.21
C ASP A 270 6.08 -1.89 -28.23
N ALA A 271 6.40 -2.55 -27.11
CA ALA A 271 6.43 -4.00 -26.92
C ALA A 271 5.13 -4.72 -27.34
N ILE A 272 5.27 -5.95 -27.83
CA ILE A 272 4.16 -6.87 -28.08
C ILE A 272 4.19 -7.95 -27.01
N LEU A 273 3.42 -7.74 -25.94
CA LEU A 273 3.33 -8.65 -24.80
C LEU A 273 2.29 -9.76 -24.99
N ASN A 274 1.24 -9.44 -25.73
CA ASN A 274 0.04 -10.27 -25.86
C ASN A 274 -0.05 -10.90 -27.24
N SER A 275 -0.78 -12.01 -27.32
CA SER A 275 -0.74 -12.88 -28.49
C SER A 275 -1.67 -12.38 -29.59
N ALA A 276 -1.28 -12.60 -30.85
CA ALA A 276 -2.07 -12.25 -32.02
C ALA A 276 -3.17 -13.29 -32.32
N ALA A 277 -4.16 -12.87 -33.10
CA ALA A 277 -5.14 -13.74 -33.75
C ALA A 277 -4.87 -13.83 -35.25
N VAL A 278 -5.15 -14.99 -35.84
CA VAL A 278 -5.01 -15.24 -37.29
C VAL A 278 -6.32 -15.79 -37.83
N THR A 279 -6.87 -15.15 -38.86
CA THR A 279 -8.12 -15.57 -39.50
C THR A 279 -7.86 -16.58 -40.64
N PRO A 280 -8.88 -17.33 -41.10
CA PRO A 280 -8.71 -18.34 -42.16
C PRO A 280 -8.20 -17.81 -43.52
N ASP A 281 -8.36 -16.52 -43.78
CA ASP A 281 -7.80 -15.83 -44.96
C ASP A 281 -6.32 -15.38 -44.76
N GLY A 282 -5.74 -15.66 -43.59
CA GLY A 282 -4.37 -15.36 -43.22
C GLY A 282 -4.14 -13.93 -42.72
N ASN A 283 -5.17 -13.11 -42.56
CA ASN A 283 -5.02 -11.80 -41.92
C ASN A 283 -4.66 -11.97 -40.43
N VAL A 284 -3.85 -11.05 -39.91
CA VAL A 284 -3.28 -11.12 -38.56
C VAL A 284 -3.63 -9.87 -37.76
N TYR A 285 -4.07 -10.06 -36.52
CA TYR A 285 -4.48 -8.99 -35.62
C TYR A 285 -3.66 -9.05 -34.35
N LEU A 286 -2.89 -8.00 -34.06
CA LEU A 286 -1.93 -8.01 -32.95
C LEU A 286 -2.11 -6.81 -32.01
N PRO A 287 -2.11 -7.03 -30.69
CA PRO A 287 -2.12 -5.99 -29.68
C PRO A 287 -0.70 -5.48 -29.37
N SER A 288 -0.51 -4.16 -29.23
CA SER A 288 0.78 -3.58 -28.81
C SER A 288 0.64 -2.67 -27.59
N CYS A 289 1.68 -2.64 -26.77
CA CYS A 289 1.79 -1.79 -25.58
C CYS A 289 1.86 -0.28 -25.88
N ASP A 290 1.92 0.10 -27.16
CA ASP A 290 1.84 1.48 -27.63
C ASP A 290 0.41 2.07 -27.57
N GLY A 291 -0.58 1.25 -27.19
CA GLY A 291 -1.98 1.65 -27.15
C GLY A 291 -2.71 1.42 -28.46
N TYR A 292 -2.21 0.54 -29.33
CA TYR A 292 -2.88 0.19 -30.58
C TYR A 292 -3.12 -1.32 -30.73
N VAL A 293 -4.17 -1.64 -31.48
CA VAL A 293 -4.35 -2.94 -32.13
C VAL A 293 -4.13 -2.74 -33.63
N TYR A 294 -3.31 -3.59 -34.24
CA TYR A 294 -2.96 -3.54 -35.65
C TYR A 294 -3.58 -4.71 -36.40
N ALA A 295 -4.05 -4.47 -37.62
CA ALA A 295 -4.42 -5.49 -38.58
C ALA A 295 -3.44 -5.51 -39.74
N LEU A 296 -2.85 -6.67 -40.00
CA LEU A 296 -1.90 -6.91 -41.07
C LEU A 296 -2.48 -7.95 -42.03
N ASN A 297 -2.17 -7.81 -43.31
CA ASN A 297 -2.45 -8.86 -44.28
C ASN A 297 -1.44 -10.03 -44.17
N PRO A 298 -1.63 -11.16 -44.89
CA PRO A 298 -0.72 -12.32 -44.81
C PRO A 298 0.73 -12.03 -45.21
N TYR A 299 0.98 -10.87 -45.82
CA TYR A 299 2.29 -10.41 -46.29
C TYR A 299 2.92 -9.35 -45.37
N GLY A 300 2.31 -9.07 -44.21
CA GLY A 300 2.84 -8.12 -43.23
C GLY A 300 2.58 -6.65 -43.54
N LYS A 301 1.68 -6.33 -44.50
CA LYS A 301 1.28 -4.95 -44.78
C LYS A 301 0.13 -4.53 -43.87
N LEU A 302 0.23 -3.32 -43.31
CA LEU A 302 -0.81 -2.70 -42.50
C LEU A 302 -2.10 -2.54 -43.33
N LEU A 303 -3.20 -3.09 -42.82
CA LEU A 303 -4.54 -2.85 -43.31
C LEU A 303 -5.16 -1.64 -42.58
N TRP A 304 -5.15 -1.69 -41.25
CA TRP A 304 -5.63 -0.62 -40.37
C TRP A 304 -5.02 -0.74 -38.97
N LYS A 305 -5.12 0.32 -38.15
CA LYS A 305 -4.83 0.26 -36.71
C LYS A 305 -5.84 1.08 -35.91
N PHE A 306 -6.11 0.65 -34.68
CA PHE A 306 -7.09 1.29 -33.79
C PHE A 306 -6.42 1.72 -32.48
N LYS A 307 -6.62 2.98 -32.06
CA LYS A 307 -6.09 3.53 -30.81
C LYS A 307 -7.03 3.27 -29.64
N THR A 308 -6.52 2.71 -28.55
CA THR A 308 -7.26 2.45 -27.30
C THR A 308 -6.98 3.53 -26.25
N ASN A 309 -7.81 3.59 -25.20
CA ASN A 309 -7.62 4.51 -24.07
C ASN A 309 -6.42 4.16 -23.19
N SER A 310 -6.09 2.87 -23.11
CA SER A 310 -4.96 2.29 -22.40
C SER A 310 -4.47 1.08 -23.20
N TYR A 311 -3.27 0.57 -22.91
CA TYR A 311 -2.72 -0.51 -23.72
C TYR A 311 -3.60 -1.77 -23.67
N PRO A 312 -3.74 -2.51 -24.79
CA PRO A 312 -4.37 -3.82 -24.81
C PRO A 312 -3.59 -4.81 -23.94
N SER A 313 -4.19 -5.21 -22.82
CA SER A 313 -3.55 -6.04 -21.78
C SER A 313 -3.89 -7.53 -21.89
N SER A 314 -4.75 -7.91 -22.84
CA SER A 314 -5.09 -9.31 -23.16
C SER A 314 -4.73 -9.64 -24.61
N SER A 315 -4.73 -10.93 -24.97
CA SER A 315 -4.59 -11.34 -26.38
C SER A 315 -5.86 -11.03 -27.17
N VAL A 316 -5.72 -10.82 -28.47
CA VAL A 316 -6.87 -10.55 -29.35
C VAL A 316 -7.56 -11.87 -29.69
N THR A 317 -8.90 -11.86 -29.69
CA THR A 317 -9.75 -12.93 -30.19
C THR A 317 -10.44 -12.46 -31.47
N ALA A 318 -10.30 -13.22 -32.56
CA ALA A 318 -10.98 -12.94 -33.82
C ALA A 318 -12.24 -13.79 -33.99
N THR A 319 -13.25 -13.19 -34.61
CA THR A 319 -14.39 -13.89 -35.16
C THR A 319 -14.52 -13.64 -36.65
N LYS A 320 -15.56 -14.20 -37.27
CA LYS A 320 -15.83 -13.97 -38.70
C LYS A 320 -15.92 -12.48 -39.05
N ASP A 321 -16.53 -11.68 -38.17
CA ASP A 321 -16.88 -10.29 -38.46
C ASP A 321 -16.29 -9.29 -37.44
N SER A 322 -15.67 -9.76 -36.36
CA SER A 322 -15.28 -8.90 -35.24
C SER A 322 -13.98 -9.30 -34.54
N LEU A 323 -13.40 -8.36 -33.80
CA LEU A 323 -12.25 -8.58 -32.93
C LEU A 323 -12.61 -8.19 -31.51
N LEU A 324 -12.27 -9.04 -30.54
CA LEU A 324 -12.50 -8.83 -29.13
C LEU A 324 -11.18 -8.78 -28.37
N PHE A 325 -11.03 -7.82 -27.47
CA PHE A 325 -9.89 -7.73 -26.56
C PHE A 325 -10.21 -6.83 -25.37
N GLY A 326 -9.42 -6.99 -24.32
CA GLY A 326 -9.44 -6.20 -23.10
C GLY A 326 -8.19 -5.33 -22.92
N THR A 327 -8.36 -4.20 -22.24
CA THR A 327 -7.33 -3.20 -21.95
C THR A 327 -7.08 -3.03 -20.46
N TYR A 328 -5.93 -2.44 -20.13
CA TYR A 328 -5.49 -2.31 -18.74
C TYR A 328 -6.38 -1.37 -17.90
N ASP A 329 -7.06 -0.41 -18.53
CA ASP A 329 -8.06 0.45 -17.87
C ASP A 329 -9.41 -0.25 -17.62
N GLY A 330 -9.48 -1.57 -17.82
CA GLY A 330 -10.69 -2.38 -17.65
C GLY A 330 -11.68 -2.31 -18.81
N GLY A 331 -11.29 -1.67 -19.92
CA GLY A 331 -12.09 -1.66 -21.14
C GLY A 331 -12.16 -3.04 -21.81
N ILE A 332 -13.33 -3.38 -22.34
CA ILE A 332 -13.53 -4.52 -23.24
C ILE A 332 -14.05 -3.94 -24.56
N TYR A 333 -13.36 -4.25 -25.65
CA TYR A 333 -13.59 -3.69 -26.98
C TYR A 333 -14.10 -4.76 -27.93
N ALA A 334 -15.02 -4.35 -28.80
CA ALA A 334 -15.33 -5.04 -30.05
C ALA A 334 -15.08 -4.12 -31.24
N LEU A 335 -14.25 -4.55 -32.19
CA LEU A 335 -14.00 -3.86 -33.43
C LEU A 335 -14.53 -4.66 -34.61
N ASN A 336 -14.93 -3.97 -35.68
CA ASN A 336 -15.18 -4.60 -36.96
C ASN A 336 -13.85 -5.08 -37.54
N ILE A 337 -13.80 -6.34 -37.96
CA ILE A 337 -12.54 -6.96 -38.39
C ILE A 337 -12.01 -6.40 -39.72
N THR A 338 -12.90 -5.90 -40.59
CA THR A 338 -12.54 -5.44 -41.94
C THR A 338 -11.95 -4.04 -41.93
N ASP A 339 -12.54 -3.11 -41.18
CA ASP A 339 -12.15 -1.69 -41.19
C ASP A 339 -11.65 -1.14 -39.85
N GLY A 340 -11.63 -1.97 -38.80
CA GLY A 340 -11.15 -1.60 -37.47
C GLY A 340 -12.05 -0.63 -36.72
N LYS A 341 -13.26 -0.32 -37.22
CA LYS A 341 -14.18 0.59 -36.54
C LYS A 341 -14.70 -0.02 -35.25
N LEU A 342 -14.82 0.81 -34.22
CA LEU A 342 -15.41 0.43 -32.95
C LEU A 342 -16.89 0.06 -33.14
N ILE A 343 -17.24 -1.18 -32.78
CA ILE A 343 -18.64 -1.63 -32.70
C ILE A 343 -19.21 -1.17 -31.36
N TRP A 344 -18.56 -1.58 -30.27
CA TRP A 344 -18.89 -1.14 -28.93
C TRP A 344 -17.69 -1.25 -27.99
N ARG A 345 -17.80 -0.55 -26.87
CA ARG A 345 -16.89 -0.65 -25.73
C ARG A 345 -17.69 -0.68 -24.45
N LEU A 346 -17.31 -1.57 -23.54
CA LEU A 346 -17.83 -1.65 -22.18
C LEU A 346 -16.68 -1.66 -21.17
N TYR A 347 -17.01 -1.52 -19.88
CA TYR A 347 -16.03 -1.49 -18.80
C TYR A 347 -16.33 -2.56 -17.76
N ALA A 348 -15.29 -3.28 -17.38
CA ALA A 348 -15.26 -4.09 -16.17
C ALA A 348 -14.72 -3.26 -15.00
N GLY A 349 -14.85 -3.77 -13.78
CA GLY A 349 -14.39 -3.10 -12.57
C GLY A 349 -12.87 -3.07 -12.39
N GLY A 350 -12.07 -3.60 -13.32
CA GLY A 350 -10.60 -3.67 -13.25
C GLY A 350 -9.95 -4.16 -14.56
N PRO A 351 -8.60 -4.15 -14.66
CA PRO A 351 -7.86 -4.56 -15.86
C PRO A 351 -8.31 -5.91 -16.44
N ILE A 352 -8.35 -6.01 -17.77
CA ILE A 352 -8.67 -7.25 -18.48
C ILE A 352 -7.40 -7.85 -19.10
N ARG A 353 -6.81 -8.82 -18.41
CA ARG A 353 -5.62 -9.56 -18.91
C ARG A 353 -5.96 -10.89 -19.55
N SER A 354 -7.05 -11.49 -19.11
CA SER A 354 -7.58 -12.73 -19.68
C SER A 354 -8.14 -12.48 -21.09
N ASN A 355 -8.08 -13.48 -21.97
CA ASN A 355 -8.73 -13.36 -23.28
C ASN A 355 -10.25 -13.17 -23.11
N VAL A 356 -10.82 -12.33 -23.97
CA VAL A 356 -12.27 -12.18 -24.08
C VAL A 356 -12.78 -13.31 -24.98
N VAL A 357 -13.57 -14.21 -24.40
CA VAL A 357 -13.99 -15.47 -25.06
C VAL A 357 -15.44 -15.34 -25.56
N PRO A 358 -15.68 -15.35 -26.89
CA PRO A 358 -17.02 -15.41 -27.45
C PRO A 358 -17.61 -16.82 -27.34
N ILE A 359 -18.86 -16.93 -26.90
CA ILE A 359 -19.58 -18.20 -26.75
C ILE A 359 -21.09 -17.95 -26.82
N ASN A 360 -21.84 -18.68 -27.66
CA ASN A 360 -23.31 -18.62 -27.71
C ASN A 360 -23.93 -17.19 -27.74
N ASN A 361 -23.40 -16.27 -28.57
CA ASN A 361 -23.80 -14.84 -28.58
C ASN A 361 -23.57 -14.10 -27.24
N MET A 362 -22.69 -14.64 -26.40
CA MET A 362 -22.20 -14.04 -25.17
C MET A 362 -20.69 -13.84 -25.27
N ILE A 363 -20.13 -13.04 -24.36
CA ILE A 363 -18.69 -12.99 -24.12
C ILE A 363 -18.40 -13.25 -22.64
N ILE A 364 -17.33 -14.00 -22.36
CA ILE A 364 -16.80 -14.23 -21.02
C ILE A 364 -15.46 -13.51 -20.88
N ALA A 365 -15.28 -12.77 -19.80
CA ALA A 365 -14.04 -12.06 -19.50
C ALA A 365 -13.72 -12.13 -18.01
N GLY A 366 -12.46 -12.39 -17.69
CA GLY A 366 -11.90 -12.27 -16.35
C GLY A 366 -11.22 -10.92 -16.12
N SER A 367 -11.41 -10.35 -14.93
CA SER A 367 -10.91 -9.04 -14.54
C SER A 367 -10.06 -9.09 -13.26
N ASP A 368 -9.10 -8.17 -13.15
CA ASP A 368 -8.25 -7.97 -11.96
C ASP A 368 -9.03 -7.36 -10.75
N ASP A 369 -10.29 -6.96 -10.93
CA ASP A 369 -11.20 -6.66 -9.80
C ASP A 369 -11.66 -7.92 -9.06
N GLY A 370 -11.28 -9.10 -9.57
CA GLY A 370 -11.55 -10.40 -9.03
C GLY A 370 -12.87 -11.00 -9.48
N LYS A 371 -13.44 -10.51 -10.59
CA LYS A 371 -14.68 -11.05 -11.14
C LYS A 371 -14.49 -11.76 -12.47
N VAL A 372 -15.31 -12.78 -12.66
CA VAL A 372 -15.60 -13.39 -13.96
C VAL A 372 -16.93 -12.82 -14.45
N TYR A 373 -16.92 -12.16 -15.58
CA TYR A 373 -18.09 -11.54 -16.18
C TYR A 373 -18.59 -12.34 -17.37
N ALA A 374 -19.91 -12.39 -17.53
CA ALA A 374 -20.57 -12.76 -18.77
C ALA A 374 -21.43 -11.62 -19.29
N PHE A 375 -21.29 -11.30 -20.57
CA PHE A 375 -22.09 -10.26 -21.22
C PHE A 375 -22.90 -10.81 -22.39
N THR A 376 -24.09 -10.26 -22.60
CA THR A 376 -25.07 -10.70 -23.61
C THR A 376 -25.98 -9.53 -23.98
N ASP A 377 -26.67 -9.59 -25.12
CA ASP A 377 -27.62 -8.55 -25.56
C ASP A 377 -28.87 -8.46 -24.65
N ASP A 378 -29.31 -9.58 -24.09
CA ASP A 378 -30.45 -9.70 -23.16
C ASP A 378 -30.07 -9.45 -21.69
N GLY A 379 -28.86 -8.95 -21.43
CA GLY A 379 -28.37 -8.70 -20.08
C GLY A 379 -29.11 -7.54 -19.43
N THR A 380 -29.22 -7.57 -18.11
CA THR A 380 -29.99 -6.57 -17.35
C THR A 380 -29.12 -5.70 -16.45
N LEU A 381 -27.91 -6.16 -16.13
CA LEU A 381 -27.00 -5.45 -15.24
C LEU A 381 -26.16 -4.44 -16.05
N PRO A 382 -26.06 -3.18 -15.59
CA PRO A 382 -25.17 -2.22 -16.21
C PRO A 382 -23.72 -2.68 -16.04
N ALA A 383 -22.92 -2.49 -17.09
CA ALA A 383 -21.47 -2.61 -16.96
C ALA A 383 -20.97 -1.50 -16.02
N ASP A 384 -20.02 -1.81 -15.13
CA ASP A 384 -19.47 -0.88 -14.16
C ASP A 384 -18.85 0.32 -14.90
N LYS A 385 -19.47 1.50 -14.78
CA LYS A 385 -18.91 2.74 -15.34
C LYS A 385 -17.91 3.31 -14.34
N LYS A 386 -16.62 3.16 -14.60
CA LYS A 386 -15.61 4.16 -14.25
C LYS A 386 -14.25 3.85 -14.88
N ILE A 387 -13.77 4.79 -15.70
CA ILE A 387 -12.38 4.85 -16.15
C ILE A 387 -11.66 5.70 -15.12
N VAL A 388 -10.50 5.20 -14.66
CA VAL A 388 -9.41 5.94 -14.00
C VAL A 388 -9.58 7.46 -14.10
N SER A 389 -10.23 8.06 -13.11
CA SER A 389 -10.32 9.52 -13.03
C SER A 389 -9.28 9.98 -12.04
N TYR A 390 -8.25 10.65 -12.54
CA TYR A 390 -7.41 11.46 -11.68
C TYR A 390 -8.31 12.44 -10.94
N THR A 391 -8.22 12.41 -9.62
CA THR A 391 -8.90 13.35 -8.75
C THR A 391 -7.89 14.39 -8.29
N GLN A 392 -8.41 15.47 -7.72
CA GLN A 392 -7.63 16.52 -7.09
C GLN A 392 -8.34 16.85 -5.78
N ASP A 393 -7.57 17.01 -4.71
CA ASP A 393 -8.11 17.57 -3.46
C ASP A 393 -8.54 19.03 -3.71
N LYS A 394 -9.41 19.56 -2.84
CA LYS A 394 -9.68 21.01 -2.83
C LYS A 394 -8.33 21.70 -2.68
N VAL A 395 -8.01 22.60 -3.61
CA VAL A 395 -6.74 23.34 -3.58
C VAL A 395 -6.78 24.28 -2.38
N THR A 396 -5.89 24.06 -1.43
CA THR A 396 -5.84 24.80 -0.17
C THR A 396 -4.40 25.24 0.04
N TYR A 397 -4.10 26.50 -0.26
CA TYR A 397 -2.76 27.06 -0.25
C TYR A 397 -2.75 28.49 0.29
N ALA A 398 -1.61 28.89 0.84
CA ALA A 398 -1.36 30.26 1.24
C ALA A 398 -0.72 31.07 0.11
N LYS A 399 -0.93 32.38 0.06
CA LYS A 399 -0.32 33.29 -0.93
C LYS A 399 0.80 34.11 -0.31
N LEU A 400 1.78 34.51 -1.11
CA LEU A 400 2.80 35.47 -0.68
C LEU A 400 2.40 36.87 -1.16
N GLU A 401 2.09 37.77 -0.23
CA GLU A 401 1.71 39.16 -0.52
C GLU A 401 2.53 40.10 0.37
N ASN A 402 3.23 41.08 -0.22
CA ASN A 402 4.04 42.07 0.52
C ASN A 402 5.02 41.46 1.56
N ASN A 403 5.67 40.33 1.20
CA ASN A 403 6.58 39.56 2.06
C ASN A 403 5.93 38.94 3.32
N LYS A 404 4.61 38.92 3.40
CA LYS A 404 3.81 38.16 4.36
C LYS A 404 3.12 37.00 3.67
N VAL A 405 2.90 35.91 4.38
CA VAL A 405 2.14 34.77 3.85
C VAL A 405 0.71 34.85 4.36
N ILE A 406 -0.22 34.79 3.43
CA ILE A 406 -1.65 34.95 3.67
C ILE A 406 -2.32 33.58 3.55
N ILE A 407 -2.80 33.05 4.66
CA ILE A 407 -3.68 31.88 4.68
C ILE A 407 -5.09 32.37 4.34
N PRO A 408 -5.74 31.85 3.28
CA PRO A 408 -7.05 32.32 2.86
C PRO A 408 -8.12 31.98 3.89
N SER A 409 -9.18 32.78 3.93
CA SER A 409 -10.37 32.47 4.70
C SER A 409 -11.04 31.19 4.20
N GLU A 410 -11.67 30.44 5.08
CA GLU A 410 -12.42 29.25 4.72
C GLU A 410 -13.66 29.04 5.58
N ASP A 411 -14.69 28.45 4.97
CA ASP A 411 -15.89 28.05 5.67
C ASP A 411 -15.78 26.58 6.08
N LEU A 412 -15.73 26.35 7.38
CA LEU A 412 -15.63 25.02 7.97
C LEU A 412 -16.96 24.59 8.56
N LYS A 413 -17.39 23.37 8.26
CA LYS A 413 -18.52 22.77 8.96
C LYS A 413 -18.05 22.13 10.26
N CYS A 414 -18.88 22.25 11.30
CA CYS A 414 -18.67 21.51 12.54
C CYS A 414 -18.66 20.01 12.23
N SER A 415 -17.51 19.35 12.38
CA SER A 415 -17.34 17.93 12.06
C SER A 415 -18.01 17.04 13.09
N ASP A 416 -17.95 17.43 14.36
CA ASP A 416 -18.53 16.65 15.45
C ASP A 416 -19.05 17.51 16.61
N LYS A 417 -19.91 16.92 17.44
CA LYS A 417 -20.56 17.59 18.57
C LYS A 417 -20.48 16.72 19.82
N VAL A 418 -19.82 17.21 20.86
CA VAL A 418 -19.68 16.51 22.15
C VAL A 418 -20.06 17.43 23.32
N ASP A 419 -20.29 16.90 24.52
CA ASP A 419 -20.46 17.72 25.72
C ASP A 419 -19.08 18.17 26.22
N VAL A 420 -18.10 17.26 26.24
CA VAL A 420 -16.74 17.54 26.70
C VAL A 420 -15.71 17.12 25.65
N LEU A 421 -14.79 18.02 25.32
CA LEU A 421 -13.61 17.70 24.51
C LEU A 421 -12.38 17.69 25.40
N ILE A 422 -11.57 16.65 25.33
CA ILE A 422 -10.32 16.55 26.07
C ILE A 422 -9.16 16.54 25.08
N PHE A 423 -8.19 17.43 25.27
CA PHE A 423 -6.98 17.47 24.48
C PHE A 423 -5.81 16.84 25.27
N GLY A 424 -5.13 15.86 24.68
CA GLY A 424 -4.12 15.03 25.33
C GLY A 424 -4.72 13.74 25.90
N GLY A 425 -4.17 12.60 25.48
CA GLY A 425 -4.61 11.25 25.83
C GLY A 425 -3.88 10.65 27.02
N SER A 426 -3.66 11.42 28.09
CA SER A 426 -3.02 10.93 29.32
C SER A 426 -3.89 9.90 30.08
N ILE A 427 -3.29 9.21 31.05
CA ILE A 427 -4.03 8.27 31.92
C ILE A 427 -5.14 8.99 32.69
N SER A 428 -4.87 10.22 33.14
CA SER A 428 -5.85 11.09 33.80
C SER A 428 -6.99 11.47 32.85
N ALA A 429 -6.68 11.83 31.60
CA ALA A 429 -7.69 12.15 30.59
C ALA A 429 -8.67 11.00 30.36
N LEU A 430 -8.18 9.76 30.31
CA LEU A 430 -9.01 8.57 30.17
C LEU A 430 -9.91 8.31 31.39
N THR A 431 -9.38 8.58 32.59
CA THR A 431 -10.15 8.45 33.83
C THR A 431 -11.31 9.44 33.85
N VAL A 432 -11.05 10.70 33.51
CA VAL A 432 -12.06 11.76 33.40
C VAL A 432 -13.09 11.44 32.31
N ALA A 433 -12.63 11.02 31.12
CA ALA A 433 -13.50 10.67 30.01
C ALA A 433 -14.47 9.53 30.36
N LYS A 434 -14.00 8.51 31.09
CA LYS A 434 -14.87 7.41 31.54
C LYS A 434 -15.98 7.91 32.45
N GLN A 435 -15.66 8.74 33.44
CA GLN A 435 -16.68 9.26 34.37
C GLN A 435 -17.71 10.15 33.65
N ILE A 436 -17.27 10.96 32.68
CA ILE A 436 -18.17 11.72 31.82
C ILE A 436 -19.10 10.78 31.04
N LYS A 437 -18.58 9.68 30.47
CA LYS A 437 -19.42 8.66 29.82
C LYS A 437 -20.42 8.00 30.77
N GLU A 438 -20.01 7.65 31.98
CA GLU A 438 -20.88 7.03 33.00
C GLU A 438 -22.01 7.97 33.44
N SER A 439 -21.80 9.28 33.38
CA SER A 439 -22.85 10.29 33.61
C SER A 439 -23.86 10.44 32.46
N GLY A 440 -23.68 9.69 31.36
CA GLY A 440 -24.53 9.76 30.16
C GLY A 440 -24.18 10.92 29.21
N LYS A 441 -23.08 11.63 29.43
CA LYS A 441 -22.62 12.74 28.59
C LYS A 441 -21.65 12.26 27.51
N SER A 442 -21.59 12.99 26.41
CA SER A 442 -20.69 12.71 25.30
C SER A 442 -19.30 13.34 25.54
N VAL A 443 -18.24 12.57 25.28
CA VAL A 443 -16.85 13.01 25.40
C VAL A 443 -16.04 12.48 24.23
N MET A 444 -15.01 13.22 23.83
CA MET A 444 -14.00 12.80 22.84
C MET A 444 -12.61 13.24 23.31
N ILE A 445 -11.60 12.41 23.02
CA ILE A 445 -10.18 12.72 23.24
C ILE A 445 -9.53 13.04 21.90
N ILE A 446 -8.76 14.12 21.83
CA ILE A 446 -7.88 14.45 20.71
C ILE A 446 -6.45 14.44 21.20
N ASP A 447 -5.56 13.76 20.48
CA ASP A 447 -4.12 13.78 20.74
C ASP A 447 -3.32 13.95 19.45
N SER A 448 -2.20 14.67 19.56
CA SER A 448 -1.19 14.72 18.52
C SER A 448 -0.41 13.41 18.41
N ALA A 449 -0.28 12.67 19.51
CA ALA A 449 0.42 11.40 19.56
C ALA A 449 -0.40 10.25 18.93
N PRO A 450 0.25 9.24 18.34
CA PRO A 450 -0.41 8.04 17.78
C PRO A 450 -0.90 7.00 18.80
N PHE A 451 -0.76 7.26 20.10
CA PHE A 451 -1.09 6.33 21.19
C PHE A 451 -1.44 7.07 22.48
N LEU A 452 -2.21 6.41 23.34
CA LEU A 452 -2.61 6.91 24.66
C LEU A 452 -1.53 6.68 25.73
N GLY A 453 -1.62 7.41 26.84
CA GLY A 453 -0.80 7.26 28.04
C GLY A 453 0.19 8.39 28.32
N GLY A 454 0.31 9.39 27.43
CA GLY A 454 1.20 10.53 27.64
C GLY A 454 2.67 10.12 27.80
N LYS A 455 3.41 10.76 28.72
CA LYS A 455 4.85 10.47 28.93
C LYS A 455 5.10 9.01 29.38
N PHE A 456 4.13 8.39 30.05
CA PHE A 456 4.23 7.02 30.57
C PHE A 456 4.38 5.95 29.50
N THR A 457 3.83 6.19 28.30
CA THR A 457 3.91 5.26 27.18
C THR A 457 4.92 5.70 26.10
N GLN A 458 5.51 6.90 26.25
CA GLN A 458 6.53 7.44 25.33
C GLN A 458 7.96 6.98 25.68
N GLY A 459 8.26 6.70 26.95
CA GLY A 459 9.60 6.32 27.40
C GLY A 459 9.91 4.82 27.31
N PHE A 460 11.21 4.48 27.28
CA PHE A 460 11.70 3.08 27.38
C PHE A 460 11.91 2.61 28.82
N SER A 461 11.58 3.43 29.82
CA SER A 461 11.80 3.07 31.23
C SER A 461 10.62 2.25 31.76
N PRO A 462 10.82 0.97 32.08
CA PRO A 462 9.84 0.22 32.85
C PRO A 462 9.62 0.94 34.18
N LEU A 463 8.39 1.37 34.45
CA LEU A 463 8.04 2.04 35.71
C LEU A 463 7.63 1.01 36.75
N PRO A 464 8.09 1.14 38.01
CA PRO A 464 7.65 0.26 39.09
C PRO A 464 6.13 0.28 39.19
N PHE A 465 5.51 -0.91 39.22
CA PHE A 465 4.06 -1.03 39.33
C PHE A 465 3.52 -0.32 40.58
N SER A 466 4.30 -0.31 41.66
CA SER A 466 4.00 0.43 42.88
C SER A 466 3.89 1.94 42.65
N GLU A 467 4.75 2.54 41.82
CA GLU A 467 4.70 3.99 41.52
C GLU A 467 3.49 4.36 40.66
N LEU A 468 3.16 3.53 39.66
CA LEU A 468 1.94 3.68 38.86
C LEU A 468 0.68 3.52 39.71
N THR A 469 0.67 2.54 40.62
CA THR A 469 -0.45 2.32 41.54
C THR A 469 -0.58 3.44 42.56
N ASN A 470 0.53 3.98 43.07
CA ASN A 470 0.50 5.11 44.01
C ASN A 470 -0.01 6.39 43.34
N SER A 471 0.31 6.58 42.05
CA SER A 471 -0.06 7.79 41.30
C SER A 471 -1.49 7.76 40.74
N PHE A 472 -1.99 6.58 40.36
CA PHE A 472 -3.27 6.42 39.66
C PHE A 472 -4.26 5.46 40.35
N GLY A 473 -3.90 4.95 41.53
CA GLY A 473 -4.79 4.22 42.43
C GLY A 473 -5.47 2.98 41.82
N ASN A 474 -6.79 2.89 42.02
CA ASN A 474 -7.61 1.76 41.59
C ASN A 474 -7.78 1.67 40.06
N PHE A 475 -7.55 2.75 39.32
CA PHE A 475 -7.70 2.77 37.87
C PHE A 475 -6.73 1.80 37.18
N ILE A 476 -5.44 1.91 37.51
CA ILE A 476 -4.41 1.01 36.95
C ILE A 476 -4.59 -0.42 37.44
N LYS A 477 -5.01 -0.64 38.70
CA LYS A 477 -5.38 -1.98 39.20
C LYS A 477 -6.55 -2.58 38.42
N ASN A 478 -7.56 -1.79 38.07
CA ASN A 478 -8.72 -2.27 37.31
C ASN A 478 -8.38 -2.55 35.84
N ILE A 479 -7.54 -1.71 35.22
CA ILE A 479 -6.98 -2.00 33.90
C ILE A 479 -6.15 -3.29 33.95
N GLN A 480 -5.34 -3.47 35.00
CA GLN A 480 -4.57 -4.69 35.19
C GLN A 480 -5.49 -5.92 35.32
N ASN A 481 -6.46 -5.87 36.23
CA ASN A 481 -7.35 -7.00 36.50
C ASN A 481 -8.28 -7.35 35.32
N THR A 482 -8.63 -6.36 34.48
CA THR A 482 -9.54 -6.55 33.35
C THR A 482 -8.81 -6.93 32.07
N TYR A 483 -7.64 -6.32 31.81
CA TYR A 483 -6.94 -6.40 30.52
C TYR A 483 -5.57 -7.09 30.58
N TYR A 484 -5.06 -7.40 31.78
CA TYR A 484 -3.66 -7.77 32.06
C TYR A 484 -3.53 -9.07 32.89
N LYS A 485 -4.64 -9.80 33.12
CA LYS A 485 -4.82 -10.85 34.14
C LYS A 485 -3.86 -12.06 34.07
N ASN A 486 -3.04 -12.21 33.02
CA ASN A 486 -2.25 -13.41 32.78
C ASN A 486 -0.76 -13.17 32.46
N ILE A 487 -0.26 -11.92 32.51
CA ILE A 487 1.13 -11.64 32.12
C ILE A 487 1.84 -10.86 33.25
N SER A 488 2.47 -11.65 34.12
CA SER A 488 3.52 -11.33 35.10
C SER A 488 3.13 -10.75 36.48
N ASN A 489 3.73 -11.37 37.52
CA ASN A 489 3.96 -10.79 38.84
C ASN A 489 5.15 -9.79 38.82
N ASP A 490 5.44 -9.17 37.67
CA ASP A 490 6.67 -8.38 37.51
C ASP A 490 6.56 -7.06 38.28
N LYS A 491 7.70 -6.60 38.83
CA LYS A 491 7.79 -5.33 39.56
C LYS A 491 7.55 -4.10 38.68
N TYR A 492 7.45 -4.26 37.36
CA TYR A 492 7.43 -3.16 36.39
C TYR A 492 6.35 -3.35 35.32
N VAL A 493 5.83 -2.23 34.79
CA VAL A 493 4.85 -2.22 33.68
C VAL A 493 5.55 -2.12 32.33
N ASP A 494 5.18 -2.99 31.40
CA ASP A 494 5.61 -2.93 30.01
C ASP A 494 4.78 -1.89 29.25
N THR A 495 5.46 -0.96 28.58
CA THR A 495 4.83 0.18 27.92
C THR A 495 3.96 -0.22 26.73
N GLU A 496 4.30 -1.30 26.01
CA GLU A 496 3.48 -1.78 24.89
C GLU A 496 2.20 -2.45 25.37
N ILE A 497 2.28 -3.19 26.47
CA ILE A 497 1.09 -3.77 27.12
C ILE A 497 0.20 -2.64 27.65
N LEU A 498 0.78 -1.60 28.25
CA LEU A 498 0.04 -0.44 28.73
C LEU A 498 -0.68 0.30 27.59
N LYS A 499 -0.01 0.56 26.45
CA LYS A 499 -0.65 1.17 25.26
C LYS A 499 -1.88 0.38 24.81
N PHE A 500 -1.73 -0.94 24.66
CA PHE A 500 -2.83 -1.82 24.28
C PHE A 500 -3.98 -1.77 25.30
N ALA A 501 -3.67 -1.81 26.60
CA ALA A 501 -4.67 -1.80 27.65
C ALA A 501 -5.44 -0.48 27.70
N LEU A 502 -4.78 0.67 27.47
CA LEU A 502 -5.42 1.98 27.41
C LEU A 502 -6.32 2.12 26.16
N ASP A 503 -5.88 1.64 25.01
CA ASP A 503 -6.72 1.60 23.80
C ASP A 503 -7.96 0.73 24.00
N LYS A 504 -7.78 -0.45 24.58
CA LYS A 504 -8.89 -1.37 24.89
C LYS A 504 -9.85 -0.75 25.90
N PHE A 505 -9.33 -0.09 26.93
CA PHE A 505 -10.13 0.66 27.89
C PHE A 505 -10.97 1.74 27.19
N ALA A 506 -10.38 2.55 26.32
CA ALA A 506 -11.12 3.58 25.58
C ALA A 506 -12.23 2.96 24.71
N LYS A 507 -11.92 1.88 23.99
CA LYS A 507 -12.86 1.15 23.11
C LYS A 507 -14.03 0.52 23.89
N ASP A 508 -13.74 -0.20 24.97
CA ASP A 508 -14.76 -0.88 25.79
C ASP A 508 -15.69 0.13 26.48
N ASN A 509 -15.19 1.32 26.83
CA ASN A 509 -15.98 2.43 27.38
C ASN A 509 -16.57 3.37 26.30
N LYS A 510 -16.43 3.04 25.01
CA LYS A 510 -16.94 3.82 23.87
C LYS A 510 -16.47 5.29 23.90
N ILE A 511 -15.23 5.54 24.29
CA ILE A 511 -14.58 6.85 24.29
C ILE A 511 -13.93 7.03 22.91
N PRO A 512 -14.44 7.93 22.04
CA PRO A 512 -13.81 8.24 20.76
C PRO A 512 -12.46 8.93 20.96
N VAL A 513 -11.47 8.54 20.17
CA VAL A 513 -10.11 9.09 20.20
C VAL A 513 -9.68 9.47 18.78
N LEU A 514 -9.20 10.70 18.60
CA LEU A 514 -8.57 11.19 17.38
C LEU A 514 -7.08 11.40 17.62
N PHE A 515 -6.25 10.59 16.98
CA PHE A 515 -4.80 10.73 16.99
C PHE A 515 -4.33 11.68 15.87
N HIS A 516 -3.03 12.00 15.84
CA HIS A 516 -2.40 12.81 14.77
C HIS A 516 -3.09 14.16 14.52
N SER A 517 -3.61 14.78 15.59
CA SER A 517 -4.45 15.97 15.51
C SER A 517 -3.94 17.08 16.44
N TYR A 518 -3.68 18.26 15.87
CA TYR A 518 -3.09 19.41 16.55
C TYR A 518 -4.10 20.55 16.70
N PRO A 519 -4.34 21.07 17.91
CA PRO A 519 -5.28 22.16 18.12
C PRO A 519 -4.64 23.45 17.62
N LEU A 520 -5.45 24.26 16.93
CA LEU A 520 -5.06 25.55 16.41
C LEU A 520 -5.66 26.68 17.24
N ASN A 521 -6.93 26.59 17.64
CA ASN A 521 -7.60 27.62 18.44
C ASN A 521 -8.86 27.06 19.12
N VAL A 522 -9.31 27.71 20.20
CA VAL A 522 -10.58 27.43 20.88
C VAL A 522 -11.32 28.75 21.11
N PHE A 523 -12.56 28.83 20.65
CA PHE A 523 -13.39 30.03 20.81
C PHE A 523 -14.79 29.71 21.33
N SER A 524 -15.48 30.71 21.88
CA SER A 524 -16.83 30.58 22.44
C SER A 524 -17.87 31.27 21.56
N LYS A 525 -19.01 30.60 21.35
CA LYS A 525 -20.18 31.18 20.68
C LYS A 525 -21.45 30.48 21.14
N ASP A 526 -22.52 31.24 21.41
CA ASP A 526 -23.85 30.73 21.80
C ASP A 526 -23.83 29.73 22.97
N GLY A 527 -22.97 29.97 23.97
CA GLY A 527 -22.82 29.08 25.13
C GLY A 527 -22.04 27.77 24.86
N TYR A 528 -21.51 27.60 23.65
CA TYR A 528 -20.65 26.48 23.28
C TYR A 528 -19.19 26.92 23.08
N LYS A 529 -18.29 25.95 23.14
CA LYS A 529 -16.88 26.03 22.75
C LYS A 529 -16.73 25.37 21.38
N TYR A 530 -15.88 25.95 20.54
CA TYR A 530 -15.53 25.45 19.22
C TYR A 530 -14.03 25.32 19.15
N THR A 531 -13.55 24.10 18.95
CA THR A 531 -12.12 23.80 18.86
C THR A 531 -11.76 23.58 17.40
N LEU A 532 -10.98 24.51 16.86
CA LEU A 532 -10.34 24.37 15.56
C LEU A 532 -9.05 23.56 15.75
N PHE A 533 -8.91 22.50 14.98
CA PHE A 533 -7.71 21.67 14.96
C PHE A 533 -7.35 21.28 13.52
N ILE A 534 -6.11 20.88 13.32
CA ILE A 534 -5.60 20.36 12.06
C ILE A 534 -5.12 18.94 12.21
N SER A 535 -5.38 18.14 11.19
CA SER A 535 -4.80 16.81 11.02
C SER A 535 -4.39 16.62 9.57
N LYS A 536 -3.96 15.41 9.20
CA LYS A 536 -3.81 15.02 7.78
C LYS A 536 -5.08 15.26 6.95
N GLY A 537 -6.27 15.20 7.57
CA GLY A 537 -7.54 15.47 6.91
C GLY A 537 -7.83 16.96 6.65
N GLY A 538 -6.93 17.87 7.04
CA GLY A 538 -7.12 19.32 6.95
C GLY A 538 -7.69 19.93 8.24
N HIS A 539 -8.16 21.18 8.13
CA HIS A 539 -8.79 21.90 9.23
C HIS A 539 -10.18 21.33 9.55
N GLN A 540 -10.48 21.20 10.84
CA GLN A 540 -11.75 20.70 11.35
C GLN A 540 -12.16 21.45 12.61
N ILE A 541 -13.46 21.56 12.85
CA ILE A 541 -14.03 22.20 14.03
C ILE A 541 -14.90 21.21 14.77
N ILE A 542 -14.63 21.00 16.05
CA ILE A 542 -15.52 20.27 16.97
C ILE A 542 -16.19 21.25 17.92
N ARG A 543 -17.50 21.11 18.08
CA ARG A 543 -18.25 21.83 19.11
C ARG A 543 -18.27 21.02 20.40
N SER A 544 -17.95 21.67 21.51
CA SER A 544 -18.13 21.15 22.86
C SER A 544 -18.82 22.16 23.79
N LYS A 545 -19.27 21.74 24.97
CA LYS A 545 -19.65 22.69 26.04
C LYS A 545 -18.42 23.04 26.89
N ILE A 546 -17.54 22.06 27.09
CA ILE A 546 -16.32 22.18 27.89
C ILE A 546 -15.14 21.67 27.07
N VAL A 547 -13.99 22.34 27.20
CA VAL A 547 -12.70 21.86 26.71
C VAL A 547 -11.77 21.69 27.91
N ILE A 548 -11.12 20.52 27.99
CA ILE A 548 -10.14 20.18 29.01
C ILE A 548 -8.78 20.03 28.33
N ASP A 549 -7.77 20.78 28.79
CA ASP A 549 -6.38 20.55 28.39
C ASP A 549 -5.72 19.59 29.38
N ALA A 550 -5.40 18.39 28.88
CA ALA A 550 -4.66 17.33 29.56
C ALA A 550 -3.38 16.96 28.79
N SER A 551 -2.88 17.87 27.94
CA SER A 551 -1.63 17.69 27.18
C SER A 551 -0.40 17.94 28.05
N ASN A 552 0.72 17.30 27.70
CA ASN A 552 1.95 17.29 28.50
C ASN A 552 2.61 18.68 28.74
N ASN A 553 2.15 19.74 28.06
CA ASN A 553 2.68 21.11 28.14
C ASN A 553 1.58 22.18 28.11
N SER A 554 0.32 21.84 28.40
CA SER A 554 -0.82 22.74 28.27
C SER A 554 -0.86 23.47 26.91
N LEU A 555 -0.73 22.71 25.82
CA LEU A 555 -0.57 23.23 24.45
C LEU A 555 -1.72 24.13 24.00
N LEU A 556 -2.91 24.03 24.61
CA LEU A 556 -4.03 24.94 24.33
C LEU A 556 -3.84 26.34 24.93
N LEU A 557 -3.08 26.49 26.01
CA LEU A 557 -2.87 27.80 26.65
C LEU A 557 -2.05 28.76 25.78
N GLY A 558 -1.23 28.23 24.87
CA GLY A 558 -0.43 29.03 23.93
C GLY A 558 -1.16 29.40 22.63
N THR A 559 -2.35 28.86 22.36
CA THR A 559 -3.06 29.00 21.08
C THR A 559 -4.32 29.86 21.14
N ILE A 560 -4.61 30.45 22.31
CA ILE A 560 -5.73 31.38 22.50
C ILE A 560 -5.34 32.74 21.88
N ASP A 561 -5.95 33.09 20.75
CA ASP A 561 -5.75 34.39 20.10
C ASP A 561 -6.39 35.54 20.91
N PRO A 562 -5.60 36.50 21.42
CA PRO A 562 -6.13 37.66 22.15
C PRO A 562 -6.87 38.68 21.27
N SER A 563 -6.63 38.67 19.95
CA SER A 563 -7.06 39.73 19.02
C SER A 563 -8.44 39.52 18.41
N ILE A 564 -8.99 38.30 18.53
CA ILE A 564 -10.40 37.97 18.16
C ILE A 564 -11.35 38.27 19.34
N LEU A 565 -10.81 38.66 20.51
CA LEU A 565 -11.56 38.93 21.73
C LEU A 565 -11.74 40.44 21.93
N ASN A 566 -12.95 40.91 21.62
CA ASN A 566 -13.52 42.10 22.26
C ASN A 566 -14.19 41.73 23.61
N PHE A 567 -13.61 40.78 24.36
CA PHE A 567 -14.16 40.28 25.62
C PHE A 567 -13.05 39.84 26.59
N ASP A 568 -13.25 40.19 27.85
CA ASP A 568 -12.30 40.07 28.96
C ASP A 568 -11.71 38.66 29.14
N ARG A 569 -10.41 38.62 29.47
CA ARG A 569 -9.70 37.40 29.88
C ARG A 569 -10.37 36.77 31.10
N ALA A 570 -10.84 35.53 30.96
CA ALA A 570 -10.99 34.60 32.08
C ALA A 570 -10.20 33.32 31.77
N VAL A 571 -8.88 33.37 32.01
CA VAL A 571 -8.04 32.18 32.10
C VAL A 571 -8.22 31.64 33.52
N LEU A 572 -8.88 30.49 33.68
CA LEU A 572 -8.78 29.72 34.91
C LEU A 572 -7.40 29.04 34.93
N ASN A 573 -6.40 29.78 35.40
CA ASN A 573 -5.20 29.16 35.94
C ASN A 573 -5.62 28.44 37.22
N PHE A 574 -5.94 27.16 37.14
CA PHE A 574 -5.69 26.28 38.28
C PHE A 574 -4.18 26.02 38.32
N SER A 575 -3.43 27.04 38.75
CA SER A 575 -2.17 26.78 39.43
C SER A 575 -2.49 25.85 40.59
N VAL A 576 -1.83 24.69 40.63
CA VAL A 576 -1.68 23.89 41.85
C VAL A 576 -1.54 24.86 43.01
N ILE A 577 -2.44 24.73 43.98
CA ILE A 577 -2.46 25.54 45.20
C ILE A 577 -1.06 25.50 45.79
N ASN A 578 -0.31 26.58 45.59
CA ASN A 578 0.81 26.89 46.44
C ASN A 578 0.16 27.26 47.77
N SER A 579 0.34 26.40 48.76
CA SER A 579 -0.10 26.64 50.12
C SER A 579 0.64 27.85 50.67
N ASN A 580 0.16 29.08 50.39
CA ASN A 580 0.44 30.29 51.19
C ASN A 580 -0.29 31.59 50.79
N TYR A 581 -1.31 31.60 49.91
CA TYR A 581 -2.14 32.79 49.72
C TYR A 581 -3.60 32.55 50.11
N LYS A 582 -3.96 32.99 51.33
CA LYS A 582 -5.34 33.25 51.74
C LYS A 582 -5.83 34.52 51.02
N ASN A 583 -7.06 34.45 50.52
CA ASN A 583 -7.91 35.52 49.97
C ASN A 583 -7.78 35.81 48.47
N ILE A 584 -8.55 35.08 47.65
CA ILE A 584 -9.35 35.70 46.58
C ILE A 584 -10.71 35.00 46.55
N ASN A 585 -11.66 35.59 47.28
CA ASN A 585 -13.09 35.40 47.09
C ASN A 585 -13.55 36.60 46.26
N THR A 586 -13.75 36.47 44.94
CA THR A 586 -14.65 37.31 44.12
C THR A 586 -14.58 36.96 42.62
N ALA A 587 -15.74 37.07 41.96
CA ALA A 587 -16.03 37.03 40.51
C ALA A 587 -16.17 35.65 39.84
N PHE A 588 -17.31 35.00 40.10
CA PHE A 588 -17.94 34.03 39.20
C PHE A 588 -18.80 34.78 38.17
N ASN A 589 -18.61 34.52 36.87
CA ASN A 589 -19.69 34.36 35.88
C ASN A 589 -19.16 33.83 34.52
N ASP A 590 -19.75 32.72 34.09
CA ASP A 590 -20.05 32.26 32.71
C ASP A 590 -19.00 31.88 31.64
N GLN A 591 -17.69 31.72 31.90
CA GLN A 591 -16.77 31.17 30.87
C GLN A 591 -15.66 30.29 31.46
N LYS A 592 -15.69 28.97 31.21
CA LYS A 592 -14.65 28.03 31.70
C LYS A 592 -13.95 27.27 30.56
N VAL A 593 -12.63 27.42 30.48
CA VAL A 593 -11.68 26.43 29.93
C VAL A 593 -10.90 25.92 31.14
N LEU A 594 -10.86 24.61 31.37
CA LEU A 594 -10.24 24.01 32.55
C LEU A 594 -8.91 23.35 32.14
N SER A 595 -7.80 23.75 32.76
CA SER A 595 -6.49 23.10 32.59
C SER A 595 -6.14 22.27 33.83
N PHE A 596 -5.77 21.00 33.64
CA PHE A 596 -5.25 20.16 34.71
C PHE A 596 -3.87 19.61 34.31
N SER A 597 -2.80 20.18 34.88
CA SER A 597 -1.46 19.61 34.77
C SER A 597 -1.21 18.72 35.99
N LEU A 598 -1.34 17.40 35.83
CA LEU A 598 -1.15 16.43 36.92
C LEU A 598 0.24 15.76 36.95
N GLU A 599 1.20 16.22 36.15
CA GLU A 599 2.53 15.61 36.12
C GLU A 599 3.62 16.68 36.36
N ARG A 600 4.29 16.56 37.50
CA ARG A 600 5.28 17.47 38.15
C ARG A 600 5.77 18.67 37.31
N PRO A 601 5.67 19.92 37.84
CA PRO A 601 6.36 21.05 37.24
C PRO A 601 7.87 20.88 37.37
N VAL A 602 8.61 21.17 36.30
CA VAL A 602 10.03 21.49 36.39
C VAL A 602 10.08 22.92 36.94
N GLU A 603 10.81 23.12 38.04
CA GLU A 603 10.94 24.43 38.69
C GLU A 603 11.55 25.46 37.73
N ASN A 604 10.98 26.67 37.76
CA ASN A 604 11.48 27.86 37.09
C ASN A 604 12.97 28.07 37.39
N SER A 605 13.82 28.02 36.37
CA SER A 605 15.08 28.76 36.36
C SER A 605 15.07 29.70 35.17
N THR A 606 15.17 31.00 35.45
CA THR A 606 15.19 32.11 34.49
C THR A 606 16.58 32.35 33.89
N GLU A 607 17.46 31.36 33.85
CA GLU A 607 18.78 31.48 33.22
C GLU A 607 18.89 30.56 32.01
N TYR A 608 18.96 31.17 30.83
CA TYR A 608 19.37 30.52 29.58
C TYR A 608 20.79 30.00 29.76
N ILE A 609 20.96 28.70 29.93
CA ILE A 609 22.25 28.02 29.73
C ILE A 609 22.29 27.56 28.28
N ASP A 610 23.32 28.00 27.55
CA ASP A 610 23.60 27.55 26.19
C ASP A 610 23.82 26.03 26.18
N ALA A 611 22.90 25.29 25.55
CA ALA A 611 22.91 23.83 25.52
C ALA A 611 24.21 23.27 24.88
N GLU A 612 24.91 24.07 24.06
CA GLU A 612 26.20 23.71 23.48
C GLU A 612 27.34 23.70 24.51
N GLU A 613 27.31 24.59 25.52
CA GLU A 613 28.34 24.69 26.56
C GLU A 613 28.19 23.57 27.61
N TYR A 614 26.96 23.21 27.95
CA TYR A 614 26.67 22.09 28.85
C TYR A 614 27.11 20.74 28.24
N LEU A 615 26.83 20.53 26.95
CA LEU A 615 27.26 19.32 26.24
C LEU A 615 28.78 19.27 26.07
N ARG A 616 29.47 20.39 25.79
CA ARG A 616 30.94 20.44 25.72
C ARG A 616 31.59 20.06 27.05
N ASN A 617 31.08 20.55 28.17
CA ASN A 617 31.63 20.27 29.50
C ASN A 617 31.36 18.83 29.97
N MET A 618 30.25 18.23 29.54
CA MET A 618 29.95 16.82 29.82
C MET A 618 30.86 15.87 29.02
N TYR A 619 31.20 16.19 27.77
CA TYR A 619 32.14 15.40 26.96
C TYR A 619 33.60 15.60 27.36
N ALA A 620 34.00 16.79 27.79
CA ALA A 620 35.38 17.06 28.22
C ALA A 620 35.78 16.28 29.49
N ASN A 621 34.84 16.08 30.42
CA ASN A 621 35.07 15.29 31.63
C ASN A 621 35.01 13.77 31.41
N TYR A 622 34.40 13.30 30.33
CA TYR A 622 34.26 11.87 29.98
C TYR A 622 35.58 11.23 29.50
N ILE A 623 36.50 12.01 28.92
CA ILE A 623 37.78 11.52 28.38
C ILE A 623 38.79 11.18 29.49
N LEU A 624 38.54 11.56 30.76
CA LEU A 624 39.53 11.47 31.84
C LEU A 624 39.32 10.37 32.88
N SER A 625 38.21 9.61 32.90
CA SER A 625 37.97 8.60 33.95
C SER A 625 37.60 7.21 33.41
N ASN A 626 38.58 6.30 33.42
CA ASN A 626 38.49 4.88 33.04
C ASN A 626 37.67 4.01 34.04
N HIS A 627 36.34 4.16 34.15
CA HIS A 627 35.52 3.22 34.94
C HIS A 627 34.21 2.76 34.27
N THR A 628 33.88 1.50 34.57
CA THR A 628 32.82 0.63 34.02
C THR A 628 31.39 1.13 34.27
N PHE A 629 30.56 0.99 33.24
CA PHE A 629 29.15 1.37 33.16
C PHE A 629 28.24 0.53 34.08
N VAL A 630 27.36 1.17 34.85
CA VAL A 630 26.15 0.56 35.44
C VAL A 630 24.93 1.21 34.77
N PRO A 631 24.06 0.48 34.04
CA PRO A 631 22.88 1.05 33.39
C PRO A 631 21.79 1.32 34.43
N GLY A 632 21.17 2.51 34.41
CA GLY A 632 19.88 2.72 35.09
C GLY A 632 19.65 4.02 35.85
N VAL A 633 20.55 5.02 35.80
CA VAL A 633 20.30 6.31 36.46
C VAL A 633 20.26 7.43 35.41
N SER A 634 19.08 8.05 35.26
CA SER A 634 18.92 9.33 34.57
C SER A 634 19.64 10.40 35.40
N PRO A 635 20.56 11.21 34.83
CA PRO A 635 21.22 12.27 35.56
C PRO A 635 20.29 13.49 35.63
N ILE A 636 19.31 13.45 36.52
CA ILE A 636 18.64 14.65 37.03
C ILE A 636 18.65 14.53 38.55
N SER A 637 19.72 15.06 39.16
CA SER A 637 19.82 15.32 40.59
C SER A 637 20.75 16.52 40.78
N LEU A 638 20.13 17.69 40.95
CA LEU A 638 20.60 18.96 41.56
C LEU A 638 22.09 19.34 41.55
N VAL A 639 22.37 20.57 41.07
CA VAL A 639 23.40 21.45 41.64
C VAL A 639 22.68 22.67 42.24
N LEU A 640 22.59 22.72 43.57
CA LEU A 640 22.37 23.98 44.30
C LEU A 640 23.72 24.45 44.80
N LYS A 641 24.20 25.59 44.29
CA LYS A 641 25.35 26.30 44.85
C LYS A 641 24.83 27.45 45.72
N GLY A 642 24.54 27.14 46.99
CA GLY A 642 24.35 28.13 48.04
C GLY A 642 25.64 28.25 48.86
N SER A 643 26.16 29.45 49.00
CA SER A 643 27.35 29.78 49.80
C SER A 643 27.18 29.37 51.27
N GLY A 644 28.01 28.43 51.73
CA GLY A 644 28.11 28.05 53.14
C GLY A 644 28.58 26.60 53.31
N ASN A 645 29.77 26.41 53.89
CA ASN A 645 30.34 25.10 54.17
C ASN A 645 29.50 24.34 55.20
N GLU A 646 28.75 23.31 54.80
CA GLU A 646 28.53 22.06 55.55
C GLU A 646 27.64 21.10 54.73
N PHE A 647 28.19 19.94 54.33
CA PHE A 647 27.43 18.88 53.68
C PHE A 647 26.83 17.94 54.73
N LYS A 648 25.49 17.80 54.74
CA LYS A 648 24.80 16.68 55.40
C LYS A 648 24.20 15.74 54.35
N GLU A 649 24.53 14.47 54.48
CA GLU A 649 24.00 13.36 53.69
C GLU A 649 22.52 13.13 54.07
N VAL A 650 21.60 13.31 53.11
CA VAL A 650 20.17 13.00 53.28
C VAL A 650 19.95 11.55 52.86
N LYS A 651 19.49 10.72 53.80
CA LYS A 651 19.15 9.30 53.53
C LYS A 651 17.88 9.20 52.69
N ASN A 652 17.92 8.28 51.73
CA ASN A 652 17.01 8.01 50.60
C ASN A 652 15.50 7.74 50.88
N ASN A 653 14.89 8.13 52.01
CA ASN A 653 13.52 7.69 52.34
C ASN A 653 12.49 8.77 52.71
N GLU A 654 12.77 10.06 52.49
CA GLU A 654 11.78 11.12 52.78
C GLU A 654 11.57 12.04 51.58
N PHE A 655 10.91 11.52 50.54
CA PHE A 655 10.06 12.37 49.70
C PHE A 655 8.64 12.23 50.22
N LEU A 656 8.24 13.13 51.12
CA LEU A 656 6.85 13.29 51.52
C LEU A 656 6.05 13.69 50.27
N LEU A 657 5.28 12.75 49.74
CA LEU A 657 4.13 13.07 48.89
C LEU A 657 3.14 13.88 49.75
N PRO A 658 2.43 14.87 49.20
CA PRO A 658 1.42 15.60 49.96
C PRO A 658 0.39 14.60 50.54
N ASP A 659 0.02 14.79 51.81
CA ASP A 659 -0.86 13.91 52.60
C ASP A 659 -2.31 13.77 52.05
N ASN A 660 -2.61 14.42 50.92
CA ASN A 660 -3.91 14.34 50.27
C ASN A 660 -3.71 13.99 48.78
N PRO A 661 -3.89 12.73 48.37
CA PRO A 661 -3.92 12.40 46.95
C PRO A 661 -5.08 13.18 46.32
N TYR A 662 -4.77 13.99 45.31
CA TYR A 662 -5.77 14.72 44.53
C TYR A 662 -6.87 13.75 44.07
N THR A 663 -8.11 13.96 44.50
CA THR A 663 -9.27 13.18 44.11
C THR A 663 -9.99 13.89 42.95
N PRO A 664 -10.00 13.31 41.73
CA PRO A 664 -10.68 13.91 40.56
C PRO A 664 -12.19 14.10 40.73
N GLU A 665 -12.79 13.49 41.75
CA GLU A 665 -14.24 13.40 41.98
C GLU A 665 -14.89 14.78 42.14
N LYS A 666 -14.26 15.70 42.89
CA LYS A 666 -14.82 17.04 43.15
C LYS A 666 -14.80 17.94 41.91
N ASP A 667 -13.74 17.85 41.11
CA ASP A 667 -13.61 18.62 39.87
C ASP A 667 -14.56 18.09 38.77
N ILE A 668 -14.87 16.80 38.81
CA ILE A 668 -15.82 16.18 37.90
C ILE A 668 -17.26 16.51 38.27
N GLU A 669 -17.61 16.56 39.55
CA GLU A 669 -18.91 17.09 40.00
C GLU A 669 -19.13 18.53 39.51
N GLU A 670 -18.09 19.38 39.55
CA GLU A 670 -18.16 20.75 39.05
C GLU A 670 -18.30 20.81 37.51
N ILE A 671 -17.58 19.96 36.78
CA ILE A 671 -17.73 19.78 35.33
C ILE A 671 -19.17 19.36 35.00
N LEU A 672 -19.70 18.33 35.68
CA LEU A 672 -21.04 17.81 35.44
C LEU A 672 -22.14 18.81 35.82
N ALA A 673 -21.95 19.57 36.91
CA ALA A 673 -22.85 20.64 37.31
C ALA A 673 -22.87 21.76 36.26
N SER A 674 -21.72 22.12 35.68
CA SER A 674 -21.65 23.16 34.64
C SER A 674 -22.32 22.77 33.31
N LEU A 675 -22.56 21.47 33.07
CA LEU A 675 -23.29 20.97 31.90
C LEU A 675 -24.83 21.10 32.01
N GLN A 676 -25.35 21.60 33.14
CA GLN A 676 -26.80 21.71 33.43
C GLN A 676 -27.46 23.00 32.91
N ASN A 677 -26.70 24.01 32.45
CA ASN A 677 -27.26 25.26 31.94
C ASN A 677 -27.92 25.12 30.55
N THR A 678 -29.02 25.85 30.35
CA THR A 678 -30.03 25.70 29.29
C THR A 678 -29.56 26.11 27.90
N GLU A 679 -29.98 25.30 26.92
CA GLU A 679 -29.78 25.54 25.49
C GLU A 679 -30.53 26.78 25.02
N THR A 680 -29.86 27.67 24.28
CA THR A 680 -30.51 28.74 23.53
C THR A 680 -30.08 28.71 22.06
N SER A 681 -31.09 28.67 21.20
CA SER A 681 -31.02 28.76 19.74
C SER A 681 -30.34 27.61 18.98
N ASN A 682 -30.64 27.51 17.69
CA ASN A 682 -30.15 26.49 16.76
C ASN A 682 -28.76 26.96 16.26
N PRO A 683 -27.64 26.47 16.82
CA PRO A 683 -26.35 27.10 16.59
C PRO A 683 -25.85 26.86 15.16
N GLU A 684 -25.12 27.85 14.62
CA GLU A 684 -24.51 27.76 13.30
C GLU A 684 -23.69 26.46 13.15
N ASN A 685 -23.88 25.79 12.00
CA ASN A 685 -23.14 24.57 11.65
C ASN A 685 -21.94 24.86 10.73
N THR A 686 -21.75 26.11 10.30
CA THR A 686 -20.67 26.55 9.41
C THR A 686 -20.00 27.76 10.04
N PHE A 687 -18.67 27.75 10.11
CA PHE A 687 -17.84 28.78 10.73
C PHE A 687 -16.92 29.37 9.68
N HIS A 688 -16.93 30.68 9.58
CA HIS A 688 -15.99 31.41 8.75
C HIS A 688 -14.67 31.60 9.52
N VAL A 689 -13.63 30.90 9.11
CA VAL A 689 -12.26 31.15 9.57
C VAL A 689 -11.74 32.32 8.75
N SER A 690 -11.42 33.42 9.41
CA SER A 690 -10.89 34.61 8.75
C SER A 690 -9.51 34.33 8.16
N GLN A 691 -9.14 35.14 7.17
CA GLN A 691 -7.79 35.17 6.64
C GLN A 691 -6.77 35.41 7.76
N GLU A 692 -5.65 34.67 7.75
CA GLU A 692 -4.57 34.78 8.74
C GLU A 692 -3.26 35.22 8.05
N GLU A 693 -2.55 36.15 8.68
CA GLU A 693 -1.20 36.53 8.25
C GLU A 693 -0.15 35.75 9.04
N VAL A 694 0.71 35.03 8.31
CA VAL A 694 1.78 34.23 8.88
C VAL A 694 3.15 34.83 8.49
N PRO A 695 4.06 35.03 9.45
CA PRO A 695 5.37 35.58 9.15
C PRO A 695 6.24 34.57 8.38
N VAL A 696 7.05 35.09 7.45
CA VAL A 696 8.13 34.30 6.82
C VAL A 696 9.28 34.18 7.80
N LEU A 697 9.52 32.98 8.33
CA LEU A 697 10.60 32.73 9.26
C LEU A 697 11.97 32.84 8.58
N LYS A 698 12.13 32.15 7.43
CA LYS A 698 13.42 32.09 6.71
C LYS A 698 13.25 31.62 5.26
N ARG A 699 14.25 31.95 4.44
CA ARG A 699 14.35 31.54 3.03
C ARG A 699 15.54 30.59 2.84
N TYR A 700 15.33 29.54 2.07
CA TYR A 700 16.32 28.51 1.76
C TYR A 700 16.46 28.32 0.24
N ASP A 701 17.51 27.61 -0.18
CA ASP A 701 17.61 27.18 -1.57
C ASP A 701 16.63 26.04 -1.82
N VAL A 702 16.62 25.04 -0.94
CA VAL A 702 15.73 23.88 -1.02
C VAL A 702 14.94 23.73 0.28
N VAL A 703 13.63 23.55 0.18
CA VAL A 703 12.76 23.17 1.31
C VAL A 703 12.31 21.74 1.10
N VAL A 704 12.64 20.86 2.04
CA VAL A 704 12.27 19.44 2.03
C VAL A 704 11.26 19.19 3.14
N VAL A 705 10.10 18.64 2.78
CA VAL A 705 9.00 18.39 3.69
C VAL A 705 8.84 16.90 3.89
N GLY A 706 9.11 16.42 5.11
CA GLY A 706 9.18 14.99 5.47
C GLY A 706 10.63 14.50 5.54
N GLY A 707 11.00 13.88 6.66
CA GLY A 707 12.31 13.27 6.95
C GLY A 707 12.30 11.74 6.88
N GLY A 708 11.37 11.18 6.11
CA GLY A 708 11.41 9.76 5.70
C GLY A 708 12.64 9.43 4.84
N PRO A 709 12.79 8.17 4.39
CA PRO A 709 13.99 7.73 3.67
C PRO A 709 14.34 8.62 2.46
N SER A 710 13.35 9.02 1.68
CA SER A 710 13.56 9.92 0.53
C SER A 710 13.89 11.35 0.93
N GLY A 711 13.19 11.92 1.91
CA GLY A 711 13.42 13.31 2.31
C GLY A 711 14.74 13.51 3.05
N PHE A 712 15.13 12.55 3.89
CA PHE A 712 16.46 12.48 4.48
C PHE A 712 17.54 12.45 3.39
N ALA A 713 17.43 11.55 2.42
CA ALA A 713 18.42 11.44 1.35
C ALA A 713 18.44 12.68 0.43
N ALA A 714 17.28 13.25 0.12
CA ALA A 714 17.18 14.48 -0.67
C ALA A 714 17.87 15.66 0.02
N SER A 715 17.71 15.78 1.34
CA SER A 715 18.29 16.86 2.13
C SER A 715 19.81 16.78 2.17
N ILE A 716 20.35 15.59 2.46
CA ILE A 716 21.80 15.33 2.46
C ILE A 716 22.38 15.59 1.06
N MET A 717 21.75 15.08 0.00
CA MET A 717 22.27 15.27 -1.36
C MET A 717 22.25 16.75 -1.78
N ALA A 718 21.15 17.48 -1.54
CA ALA A 718 21.08 18.90 -1.84
C ALA A 718 22.13 19.71 -1.06
N ALA A 719 22.35 19.38 0.23
CA ALA A 719 23.37 20.01 1.06
C ALA A 719 24.80 19.73 0.57
N LYS A 720 25.11 18.47 0.22
CA LYS A 720 26.40 18.06 -0.40
C LYS A 720 26.64 18.77 -1.73
N MET A 721 25.58 19.13 -2.46
CA MET A 721 25.64 19.93 -3.68
C MET A 721 25.78 21.45 -3.42
N GLY A 722 25.88 21.87 -2.17
CA GLY A 722 26.11 23.26 -1.75
C GLY A 722 24.85 24.09 -1.51
N MET A 723 23.67 23.47 -1.46
CA MET A 723 22.40 24.18 -1.23
C MET A 723 22.15 24.40 0.26
N LYS A 724 21.60 25.55 0.65
CA LYS A 724 21.01 25.73 1.99
C LYS A 724 19.66 25.04 2.06
N VAL A 725 19.49 24.10 2.97
CA VAL A 725 18.32 23.22 3.04
C VAL A 725 17.54 23.45 4.33
N ALA A 726 16.22 23.57 4.23
CA ALA A 726 15.32 23.34 5.37
C ALA A 726 14.76 21.92 5.30
N LEU A 727 14.93 21.14 6.35
CA LEU A 727 14.33 19.81 6.50
C LEU A 727 13.25 19.88 7.59
N ILE A 728 11.99 19.74 7.19
CA ILE A 728 10.82 19.82 8.06
C ILE A 728 10.33 18.39 8.35
N GLU A 729 10.24 18.00 9.62
CA GLU A 729 9.81 16.67 10.05
C GLU A 729 8.82 16.81 11.21
N GLN A 730 7.71 16.06 11.13
CA GLN A 730 6.64 16.09 12.12
C GLN A 730 6.98 15.29 13.37
N TYR A 731 7.93 14.36 13.29
CA TYR A 731 8.43 13.59 14.43
C TYR A 731 9.71 14.19 15.00
N PRO A 732 10.11 13.82 16.23
CA PRO A 732 11.41 14.20 16.79
C PRO A 732 12.56 13.32 16.29
N PHE A 733 12.39 12.61 15.16
CA PHE A 733 13.39 11.72 14.58
C PHE A 733 13.14 11.47 13.08
N PHE A 734 14.18 11.01 12.37
CA PHE A 734 14.11 10.69 10.94
C PHE A 734 13.87 9.20 10.66
N GLY A 735 13.60 8.88 9.39
CA GLY A 735 13.55 7.49 8.87
C GLY A 735 12.16 7.01 8.46
N GLY A 736 11.10 7.79 8.74
CA GLY A 736 9.74 7.53 8.26
C GLY A 736 9.27 6.11 8.60
N MET A 737 8.74 5.36 7.62
CA MET A 737 8.24 3.99 7.88
C MET A 737 9.33 3.02 8.38
N GLY A 738 10.62 3.28 8.07
CA GLY A 738 11.73 2.47 8.57
C GLY A 738 11.94 2.57 10.08
N THR A 739 11.54 3.70 10.68
CA THR A 739 11.68 3.98 12.11
C THR A 739 10.34 4.16 12.80
N ALA A 740 9.53 5.15 12.39
CA ALA A 740 8.17 5.39 12.89
C ALA A 740 7.21 4.23 12.61
N GLY A 741 7.31 3.61 11.42
CA GLY A 741 6.47 2.45 11.05
C GLY A 741 6.98 1.12 11.58
N GLY A 742 8.19 1.08 12.16
CA GLY A 742 8.84 -0.14 12.61
C GLY A 742 9.25 -1.10 11.48
N VAL A 743 9.28 -0.65 10.22
CA VAL A 743 9.72 -1.46 9.07
C VAL A 743 11.24 -1.59 9.08
N SER A 744 11.79 -2.29 10.06
CA SER A 744 13.23 -2.33 10.31
C SER A 744 13.97 -3.39 9.48
N TYR A 745 13.61 -3.48 8.20
CA TYR A 745 14.20 -4.37 7.20
C TYR A 745 14.49 -3.59 5.94
N PHE A 746 15.75 -3.58 5.50
CA PHE A 746 16.06 -3.10 4.16
C PHE A 746 15.83 -4.22 3.17
N GLU A 747 14.87 -4.04 2.27
CA GLU A 747 14.71 -4.92 1.14
C GLU A 747 15.86 -4.75 0.14
N PRO A 748 16.17 -5.81 -0.65
CA PRO A 748 17.04 -5.67 -1.80
C PRO A 748 16.51 -4.55 -2.72
N GLY A 749 17.29 -3.49 -2.94
CA GLY A 749 16.95 -2.38 -3.84
C GLY A 749 18.13 -1.44 -4.11
N SER A 750 17.88 -0.40 -4.89
CA SER A 750 18.91 0.54 -5.41
C SER A 750 19.91 0.96 -4.32
N VAL A 751 21.21 0.92 -4.65
CA VAL A 751 22.27 1.36 -3.75
C VAL A 751 22.78 2.72 -4.20
N GLY A 752 22.06 3.77 -3.80
CA GLY A 752 22.54 5.15 -3.86
C GLY A 752 23.69 5.39 -2.88
N VAL A 753 24.38 6.54 -3.02
CA VAL A 753 25.55 6.88 -2.21
C VAL A 753 25.18 7.01 -0.73
N ILE A 754 24.07 7.68 -0.45
CA ILE A 754 23.60 7.92 0.92
C ILE A 754 23.18 6.62 1.58
N PHE A 755 22.46 5.75 0.85
CA PHE A 755 22.08 4.45 1.39
C PHE A 755 23.29 3.57 1.68
N LYS A 756 24.34 3.64 0.85
CA LYS A 756 25.61 2.94 1.10
C LYS A 756 26.31 3.43 2.38
N GLU A 757 26.31 4.74 2.64
CA GLU A 757 26.84 5.34 3.88
C GLU A 757 26.06 4.82 5.10
N VAL A 758 24.73 4.89 5.07
CA VAL A 758 23.84 4.38 6.13
C VAL A 758 24.12 2.91 6.43
N ARG A 759 24.19 2.07 5.38
CA ARG A 759 24.49 0.63 5.53
C ARG A 759 25.87 0.39 6.13
N THR A 760 26.86 1.19 5.75
CA THR A 760 28.21 1.07 6.29
C THR A 760 28.24 1.40 7.77
N MET A 761 27.51 2.43 8.21
CA MET A 761 27.39 2.78 9.63
C MET A 761 26.61 1.73 10.43
N LEU A 762 25.58 1.11 9.84
CA LEU A 762 24.78 0.08 10.50
C LEU A 762 25.48 -1.28 10.62
N TYR A 763 26.28 -1.68 9.62
CA TYR A 763 26.78 -3.06 9.50
C TYR A 763 28.30 -3.20 9.36
N GLY A 764 29.03 -2.10 9.20
CA GLY A 764 30.46 -2.09 8.88
C GLY A 764 30.75 -2.39 7.40
N SER A 765 31.94 -1.98 6.94
CA SER A 765 32.35 -2.05 5.52
C SER A 765 32.63 -3.47 5.01
N LYS A 766 33.06 -4.40 5.88
CA LYS A 766 33.41 -5.79 5.51
C LYS A 766 32.21 -6.74 5.39
N ASN A 767 31.02 -6.32 5.82
CA ASN A 767 29.81 -7.15 5.91
C ASN A 767 28.62 -6.55 5.13
N LEU A 768 28.86 -6.08 3.90
CA LEU A 768 27.82 -5.54 3.02
C LEU A 768 27.31 -6.62 2.03
N PRO A 769 26.38 -7.52 2.40
CA PRO A 769 25.78 -8.45 1.45
C PRO A 769 24.83 -7.71 0.49
N ASN A 770 24.63 -8.23 -0.72
CA ASN A 770 23.63 -7.71 -1.66
C ASN A 770 22.17 -8.12 -1.31
N THR A 771 21.95 -8.67 -0.11
CA THR A 771 20.66 -9.21 0.35
C THR A 771 20.04 -8.35 1.45
N GLY A 772 18.71 -8.42 1.56
CA GLY A 772 17.98 -7.61 2.54
C GLY A 772 18.32 -7.98 3.98
N ARG A 773 18.44 -6.98 4.84
CA ARG A 773 18.94 -7.13 6.21
C ARG A 773 18.14 -6.29 7.19
N LEU A 774 17.90 -6.84 8.37
CA LEU A 774 17.25 -6.15 9.47
C LEU A 774 18.18 -5.09 10.09
N PHE A 775 17.62 -4.06 10.69
CA PHE A 775 18.34 -3.07 11.49
C PHE A 775 17.59 -2.76 12.80
N ASP A 776 18.28 -2.13 13.74
CA ASP A 776 17.66 -1.62 14.97
C ASP A 776 17.19 -0.17 14.72
N THR A 777 15.92 0.12 15.04
CA THR A 777 15.31 1.42 14.75
C THR A 777 15.96 2.57 15.51
N GLU A 778 16.42 2.35 16.75
CA GLU A 778 17.03 3.41 17.55
C GLU A 778 18.44 3.73 17.06
N ILE A 779 19.19 2.70 16.68
CA ILE A 779 20.51 2.88 16.04
C ILE A 779 20.33 3.63 14.71
N ALA A 780 19.34 3.27 13.90
CA ALA A 780 19.06 3.96 12.63
C ALA A 780 18.68 5.44 12.85
N LYS A 781 17.82 5.75 13.83
CA LYS A 781 17.48 7.14 14.21
C LYS A 781 18.74 7.94 14.56
N SER A 782 19.62 7.36 15.39
CA SER A 782 20.89 8.00 15.77
C SER A 782 21.79 8.25 14.56
N ILE A 783 21.93 7.27 13.66
CA ILE A 783 22.72 7.42 12.43
C ILE A 783 22.15 8.53 11.54
N TYR A 784 20.85 8.54 11.27
CA TYR A 784 20.24 9.58 10.45
C TYR A 784 20.41 10.97 11.06
N GLN A 785 20.20 11.11 12.37
CA GLN A 785 20.38 12.38 13.06
C GLN A 785 21.83 12.84 13.01
N ASN A 786 22.80 11.96 13.25
CA ASN A 786 24.23 12.28 13.16
C ASN A 786 24.63 12.70 11.75
N MET A 787 24.13 12.00 10.71
CA MET A 787 24.40 12.36 9.32
C MET A 787 23.86 13.76 8.98
N VAL A 788 22.63 14.10 9.40
CA VAL A 788 22.09 15.45 9.18
C VAL A 788 22.83 16.50 10.00
N HIS A 789 23.13 16.22 11.27
CA HIS A 789 23.83 17.14 12.17
C HIS A 789 25.22 17.52 11.64
N ASN A 790 25.91 16.58 10.99
CA ASN A 790 27.23 16.82 10.40
C ASN A 790 27.18 17.66 9.11
N GLU A 791 26.01 17.85 8.49
CA GLU A 791 25.82 18.66 7.28
C GLU A 791 25.41 20.10 7.63
N LYS A 792 26.39 21.00 7.70
CA LYS A 792 26.21 22.41 8.14
C LYS A 792 25.19 23.23 7.34
N ASN A 793 24.87 22.79 6.12
CA ASN A 793 23.93 23.48 5.24
C ASN A 793 22.46 23.08 5.49
N ILE A 794 22.19 22.13 6.39
CA ILE A 794 20.84 21.69 6.73
C ILE A 794 20.39 22.36 8.01
N THR A 795 19.24 23.03 7.98
CA THR A 795 18.50 23.45 9.17
C THR A 795 17.30 22.52 9.36
N VAL A 796 17.22 21.89 10.53
CA VAL A 796 16.15 20.94 10.87
C VAL A 796 15.04 21.63 11.66
N TYR A 797 13.81 21.30 11.32
CA TYR A 797 12.60 21.68 12.05
C TYR A 797 11.85 20.41 12.45
N PHE A 798 12.12 19.89 13.66
CA PHE A 798 11.39 18.77 14.24
C PHE A 798 10.04 19.22 14.83
N ASP A 799 9.17 18.25 15.11
CA ASP A 799 7.83 18.46 15.66
C ASP A 799 7.04 19.54 14.89
N SER A 800 7.27 19.59 13.57
CA SER A 800 6.79 20.64 12.68
C SER A 800 5.93 20.03 11.59
N PHE A 801 4.62 20.25 11.69
CA PHE A 801 3.64 19.74 10.74
C PHE A 801 3.44 20.72 9.59
N ALA A 802 3.60 20.28 8.34
CA ALA A 802 3.41 21.14 7.18
C ALA A 802 1.92 21.26 6.82
N LEU A 803 1.36 22.45 7.02
CA LEU A 803 -0.07 22.71 6.89
C LEU A 803 -0.48 22.78 5.42
N MET A 804 0.19 23.62 4.63
CA MET A 804 -0.16 23.88 3.24
C MET A 804 1.02 24.48 2.45
N PRO A 805 1.04 24.35 1.11
CA PRO A 805 1.99 25.07 0.28
C PRO A 805 1.72 26.58 0.32
N VAL A 806 2.79 27.36 0.19
CA VAL A 806 2.73 28.76 -0.21
C VAL A 806 2.86 28.80 -1.72
N MET A 807 1.90 29.38 -2.43
CA MET A 807 1.88 29.42 -3.89
C MET A 807 1.78 30.83 -4.46
N ASP A 808 2.36 30.98 -5.64
CA ASP A 808 2.05 32.05 -6.59
C ASP A 808 1.54 31.38 -7.87
N SER A 809 0.24 31.51 -8.11
CA SER A 809 -0.45 30.86 -9.23
C SER A 809 -0.22 29.34 -9.23
N LYS A 810 0.56 28.80 -10.18
CA LYS A 810 0.89 27.36 -10.26
C LYS A 810 2.22 27.00 -9.61
N LYS A 811 2.94 27.98 -9.05
CA LYS A 811 4.31 27.80 -8.55
C LYS A 811 4.31 27.67 -7.04
N VAL A 812 4.88 26.59 -6.51
CA VAL A 812 5.08 26.41 -5.06
C VAL A 812 6.32 27.20 -4.62
N LEU A 813 6.16 28.14 -3.71
CA LEU A 813 7.23 29.01 -3.18
C LEU A 813 7.79 28.54 -1.83
N GLY A 814 7.08 27.65 -1.13
CA GLY A 814 7.42 27.21 0.21
C GLY A 814 6.26 26.49 0.89
N VAL A 815 6.31 26.39 2.22
CA VAL A 815 5.24 25.80 3.03
C VAL A 815 4.99 26.60 4.30
N VAL A 816 3.74 26.59 4.76
CA VAL A 816 3.38 26.99 6.12
C VAL A 816 3.52 25.77 7.03
N ILE A 817 4.18 25.94 8.17
CA ILE A 817 4.34 24.90 9.19
C ILE A 817 3.69 25.31 10.51
N LYS A 818 3.06 24.35 11.19
CA LYS A 818 2.66 24.44 12.60
C LYS A 818 3.77 23.81 13.44
N ARG A 819 4.35 24.61 14.32
CA ARG A 819 5.25 24.17 15.39
C ARG A 819 4.46 24.08 16.69
N PRO A 820 5.02 23.54 17.79
CA PRO A 820 4.28 23.42 19.04
C PRO A 820 3.64 24.75 19.51
N TYR A 821 4.32 25.88 19.30
CA TYR A 821 3.89 27.18 19.85
C TYR A 821 3.39 28.20 18.83
N ASP A 822 3.65 28.02 17.53
CA ASP A 822 3.27 29.02 16.51
C ASP A 822 3.10 28.43 15.10
N CYS A 823 2.62 29.28 14.19
CA CYS A 823 2.54 29.03 12.75
C CYS A 823 3.51 29.98 12.03
N VAL A 824 4.34 29.46 11.12
CA VAL A 824 5.31 30.25 10.35
C VAL A 824 5.44 29.73 8.92
N ALA A 825 5.88 30.57 7.99
CA ALA A 825 6.18 30.17 6.63
C ALA A 825 7.69 30.00 6.38
N ILE A 826 8.06 28.93 5.68
CA ILE A 826 9.42 28.67 5.20
C ILE A 826 9.38 28.66 3.68
N LEU A 827 10.18 29.52 3.06
CA LEU A 827 10.22 29.67 1.59
C LEU A 827 11.49 29.07 0.99
N GLY A 828 11.39 28.57 -0.24
CA GLY A 828 12.46 27.89 -0.95
C GLY A 828 12.54 28.28 -2.42
N LYS A 829 13.73 28.22 -3.02
CA LYS A 829 13.84 28.30 -4.49
C LYS A 829 13.27 27.05 -5.14
N ARG A 830 13.37 25.88 -4.50
CA ARG A 830 12.71 24.62 -4.87
C ARG A 830 12.08 23.98 -3.63
N VAL A 831 10.94 23.31 -3.82
CA VAL A 831 10.27 22.55 -2.76
C VAL A 831 10.24 21.07 -3.12
N ILE A 832 10.63 20.22 -2.18
CA ILE A 832 10.56 18.76 -2.29
C ILE A 832 9.49 18.27 -1.31
N ASP A 833 8.40 17.72 -1.85
CA ASP A 833 7.43 16.97 -1.08
C ASP A 833 7.92 15.53 -0.91
N ALA A 834 8.42 15.24 0.30
CA ALA A 834 8.83 13.92 0.75
C ALA A 834 7.91 13.40 1.87
N THR A 835 6.72 14.00 2.02
CA THR A 835 5.71 13.51 2.96
C THR A 835 5.24 12.14 2.50
N GLY A 836 4.90 11.26 3.47
CA GLY A 836 4.53 9.89 3.15
C GLY A 836 3.33 9.76 2.20
N ASP A 837 2.46 10.78 2.16
CA ASP A 837 1.21 10.76 1.41
C ASP A 837 1.10 11.90 0.37
N GLY A 838 2.21 12.61 0.13
CA GLY A 838 2.31 13.74 -0.81
C GLY A 838 1.34 14.88 -0.49
N ASP A 839 1.28 15.27 0.78
CA ASP A 839 0.30 16.21 1.30
C ASP A 839 0.48 17.62 0.73
N ILE A 840 1.70 18.03 0.39
CA ILE A 840 1.98 19.33 -0.22
C ILE A 840 1.59 19.33 -1.69
N ALA A 841 1.89 18.25 -2.41
CA ALA A 841 1.47 18.06 -3.80
C ALA A 841 -0.06 18.03 -3.94
N ALA A 842 -0.75 17.29 -3.08
CA ALA A 842 -2.22 17.25 -3.08
C ALA A 842 -2.83 18.63 -2.84
N LYS A 843 -2.37 19.34 -1.81
CA LYS A 843 -2.86 20.69 -1.45
C LYS A 843 -2.49 21.75 -2.49
N ALA A 844 -1.39 21.57 -3.21
CA ALA A 844 -1.00 22.42 -4.34
C ALA A 844 -1.83 22.18 -5.61
N GLY A 845 -2.67 21.13 -5.60
CA GLY A 845 -3.55 20.81 -6.71
C GLY A 845 -2.95 19.87 -7.75
N VAL A 846 -1.91 19.10 -7.42
CA VAL A 846 -1.44 18.04 -8.32
C VAL A 846 -2.49 16.94 -8.38
N GLN A 847 -2.84 16.52 -9.58
CA GLN A 847 -3.77 15.42 -9.82
C GLN A 847 -3.19 14.08 -9.39
N TYR A 848 -4.01 13.19 -8.84
CA TYR A 848 -3.60 11.86 -8.40
C TYR A 848 -4.71 10.83 -8.49
N VAL A 849 -4.34 9.56 -8.36
CA VAL A 849 -5.26 8.45 -8.10
C VAL A 849 -5.04 7.93 -6.68
N PHE A 850 -6.12 7.63 -5.96
CA PHE A 850 -6.04 7.00 -4.63
C PHE A 850 -6.06 5.47 -4.78
N GLY A 851 -4.98 4.82 -4.32
CA GLY A 851 -4.80 3.37 -4.40
C GLY A 851 -4.88 2.82 -5.82
N ARG A 852 -5.56 1.69 -5.96
CA ARG A 852 -5.82 1.07 -7.26
C ARG A 852 -6.78 1.90 -8.09
N THR A 853 -6.48 2.02 -9.39
CA THR A 853 -7.17 2.94 -10.28
C THR A 853 -8.60 2.58 -10.61
N TRP A 854 -9.03 1.37 -10.26
CA TRP A 854 -10.32 0.80 -10.66
C TRP A 854 -11.30 0.58 -9.49
N ASP A 855 -10.80 0.38 -8.26
CA ASP A 855 -11.67 0.20 -7.08
C ASP A 855 -11.30 1.08 -5.88
N HIS A 856 -10.27 1.94 -6.02
CA HIS A 856 -9.78 2.85 -4.99
C HIS A 856 -9.41 2.16 -3.67
N LYS A 857 -9.16 0.85 -3.70
CA LYS A 857 -8.60 0.12 -2.56
C LYS A 857 -7.10 0.30 -2.53
N ILE A 858 -6.56 0.28 -1.32
CA ILE A 858 -5.12 0.32 -1.05
C ILE A 858 -4.68 -0.98 -0.40
N MET A 859 -3.37 -1.24 -0.40
CA MET A 859 -2.79 -2.24 0.48
C MET A 859 -3.10 -1.92 1.95
N PRO A 860 -3.44 -2.95 2.78
CA PRO A 860 -3.69 -2.75 4.19
C PRO A 860 -2.48 -2.16 4.91
N LEU A 861 -2.74 -1.38 5.95
CA LEU A 861 -1.76 -0.83 6.87
C LEU A 861 -1.23 -1.94 7.80
N THR A 862 -0.06 -1.74 8.41
CA THR A 862 0.53 -2.71 9.35
C THR A 862 1.12 -2.02 10.57
N THR A 863 0.84 -2.54 11.75
CA THR A 863 1.63 -2.28 12.96
C THR A 863 2.70 -3.35 13.05
N MET A 864 3.96 -2.96 12.85
CA MET A 864 5.10 -3.85 13.06
C MET A 864 5.56 -3.77 14.50
N PHE A 865 6.06 -4.88 15.03
CA PHE A 865 6.56 -4.94 16.40
C PHE A 865 7.72 -5.91 16.53
N THR A 866 8.51 -5.70 17.57
CA THR A 866 9.66 -6.50 17.91
C THR A 866 9.46 -7.27 19.21
N MET A 867 10.02 -8.46 19.26
CA MET A 867 9.97 -9.38 20.41
C MET A 867 11.40 -9.82 20.76
N TYR A 868 11.60 -10.45 21.90
CA TYR A 868 12.88 -11.06 22.27
C TYR A 868 12.67 -12.46 22.88
N PRO A 869 13.41 -13.49 22.42
CA PRO A 869 13.28 -14.84 22.95
C PRO A 869 13.87 -14.94 24.35
N THR A 870 13.14 -15.56 25.27
CA THR A 870 13.59 -15.90 26.62
C THR A 870 13.92 -17.41 26.75
N GLY A 871 14.04 -18.14 25.63
CA GLY A 871 14.41 -19.57 25.58
C GLY A 871 14.90 -20.08 24.20
N PRO A 872 15.36 -21.36 24.09
CA PRO A 872 16.20 -21.83 22.97
C PRO A 872 15.49 -22.32 21.68
N LYS A 873 14.16 -22.23 21.53
CA LYS A 873 13.44 -22.81 20.36
C LYS A 873 13.04 -21.77 19.29
N ARG A 874 13.22 -22.14 18.02
CA ARG A 874 13.07 -21.31 16.81
C ARG A 874 11.92 -21.83 15.91
N GLU A 875 11.17 -20.94 15.24
CA GLU A 875 10.15 -21.30 14.23
C GLU A 875 10.31 -20.45 12.93
N LYS A 876 9.61 -20.83 11.86
CA LYS A 876 9.62 -20.22 10.51
C LYS A 876 8.71 -18.99 10.47
N GLY A 877 9.14 -17.87 9.87
CA GLY A 877 8.40 -16.59 9.82
C GLY A 877 8.85 -15.56 10.86
N VAL A 878 9.84 -15.92 11.68
CA VAL A 878 10.40 -15.16 12.79
C VAL A 878 11.82 -14.72 12.39
N TRP A 879 12.02 -13.42 12.19
CA TRP A 879 13.32 -12.87 11.76
C TRP A 879 14.15 -12.44 12.96
N VAL A 880 15.24 -13.15 13.28
CA VAL A 880 16.11 -12.85 14.43
C VAL A 880 17.18 -11.80 14.06
N LEU A 881 17.18 -10.64 14.72
CA LEU A 881 18.20 -9.59 14.65
C LEU A 881 19.55 -10.14 15.14
N SER A 882 20.65 -9.51 14.72
CA SER A 882 21.99 -9.79 15.29
C SER A 882 22.08 -9.51 16.79
N SER A 883 21.14 -8.75 17.35
CA SER A 883 20.97 -8.51 18.78
C SER A 883 20.10 -9.55 19.51
N GLY A 884 19.54 -10.53 18.80
CA GLY A 884 18.65 -11.56 19.33
C GLY A 884 17.16 -11.22 19.30
N LYS A 885 16.77 -9.98 18.95
CA LYS A 885 15.35 -9.57 18.82
C LYS A 885 14.67 -10.22 17.61
N VAL A 886 13.35 -10.26 17.57
CA VAL A 886 12.54 -10.79 16.46
C VAL A 886 11.65 -9.70 15.90
N LEU A 887 11.60 -9.52 14.59
CA LEU A 887 10.65 -8.61 13.92
C LEU A 887 9.41 -9.36 13.42
N VAL A 888 8.22 -8.84 13.70
CA VAL A 888 6.93 -9.40 13.28
C VAL A 888 6.19 -8.42 12.35
N ASN A 889 5.74 -8.90 11.18
CA ASN A 889 5.05 -8.13 10.14
C ASN A 889 3.73 -8.81 9.68
N GLU A 890 2.87 -9.14 10.63
CA GLU A 890 1.70 -10.00 10.40
C GLU A 890 0.35 -9.27 10.53
N THR A 891 0.32 -8.01 11.00
CA THR A 891 -0.93 -7.25 11.12
C THR A 891 -1.39 -6.74 9.75
N ARG A 892 -2.71 -6.70 9.52
CA ARG A 892 -3.33 -6.22 8.28
C ARG A 892 -4.60 -5.43 8.64
N VAL A 893 -4.52 -4.10 8.54
CA VAL A 893 -5.62 -3.20 8.88
C VAL A 893 -6.04 -2.41 7.65
N TYR A 894 -7.28 -2.59 7.19
CA TYR A 894 -7.81 -1.81 6.08
C TYR A 894 -8.38 -0.47 6.60
N ALA A 895 -7.76 0.65 6.21
CA ALA A 895 -8.24 1.99 6.54
C ALA A 895 -7.69 3.01 5.54
N ASN A 896 -8.46 4.05 5.19
CA ASN A 896 -7.93 5.15 4.39
C ASN A 896 -7.04 6.06 5.27
N PRO A 897 -5.73 6.16 5.02
CA PRO A 897 -4.82 6.98 5.83
C PRO A 897 -5.03 8.48 5.68
N LEU A 898 -5.80 8.92 4.69
CA LEU A 898 -6.13 10.33 4.45
C LEU A 898 -7.36 10.80 5.24
N ASN A 899 -8.12 9.87 5.83
CA ASN A 899 -9.24 10.18 6.72
C ASN A 899 -8.80 9.96 8.17
N ILE A 900 -8.79 11.03 8.98
CA ILE A 900 -8.22 11.00 10.32
C ILE A 900 -8.96 10.06 11.28
N ASP A 901 -10.28 9.93 11.17
CA ASP A 901 -11.07 9.05 12.03
C ASP A 901 -10.75 7.59 11.73
N LYS A 902 -10.70 7.23 10.44
CA LYS A 902 -10.34 5.88 9.99
C LYS A 902 -8.88 5.56 10.34
N PHE A 903 -7.99 6.53 10.22
CA PHE A 903 -6.58 6.37 10.54
C PHE A 903 -6.34 6.19 12.05
N SER A 904 -7.00 6.99 12.88
CA SER A 904 -6.92 6.87 14.35
C SER A 904 -7.45 5.52 14.84
N ASN A 905 -8.58 5.07 14.29
CA ASN A 905 -9.11 3.73 14.59
C ASN A 905 -8.17 2.62 14.11
N ALA A 906 -7.46 2.82 12.99
CA ALA A 906 -6.51 1.83 12.48
C ALA A 906 -5.32 1.62 13.43
N GLU A 907 -4.83 2.68 14.10
CA GLU A 907 -3.79 2.58 15.14
C GLU A 907 -4.20 1.61 16.26
N MET A 908 -5.42 1.79 16.79
CA MET A 908 -5.95 0.95 17.87
C MET A 908 -6.16 -0.50 17.42
N ILE A 909 -6.75 -0.70 16.23
CA ILE A 909 -6.96 -2.05 15.66
C ILE A 909 -5.62 -2.74 15.39
N GLY A 910 -4.62 -2.01 14.90
CA GLY A 910 -3.29 -2.53 14.64
C GLY A 910 -2.60 -3.03 15.90
N ARG A 911 -2.70 -2.28 17.01
CA ARG A 911 -2.20 -2.71 18.33
C ARG A 911 -3.00 -3.88 18.92
N GLU A 912 -4.31 -3.94 18.69
CA GLU A 912 -5.14 -5.11 19.05
C GLU A 912 -4.71 -6.38 18.30
N GLN A 913 -4.52 -6.30 16.98
CA GLN A 913 -4.02 -7.44 16.19
C GLN A 913 -2.60 -7.85 16.61
N MET A 914 -1.72 -6.89 16.87
CA MET A 914 -0.38 -7.15 17.40
C MET A 914 -0.46 -7.98 18.68
N TRP A 915 -1.35 -7.61 19.60
CA TRP A 915 -1.53 -8.31 20.86
C TRP A 915 -2.05 -9.74 20.68
N ASP A 916 -3.02 -9.93 19.78
CA ASP A 916 -3.54 -11.26 19.44
C ASP A 916 -2.47 -12.18 18.84
N ILE A 917 -1.59 -11.62 18.01
CA ILE A 917 -0.45 -12.36 17.42
C ILE A 917 0.57 -12.69 18.51
N PHE A 918 0.99 -11.69 19.30
CA PHE A 918 1.94 -11.85 20.39
C PHE A 918 1.47 -12.93 21.39
N SER A 919 0.22 -12.84 21.85
CA SER A 919 -0.35 -13.78 22.82
C SER A 919 -0.37 -15.23 22.32
N LYS A 920 -0.51 -15.45 21.00
CA LYS A 920 -0.42 -16.80 20.40
C LYS A 920 1.02 -17.30 20.35
N ILE A 921 1.98 -16.42 20.05
CA ILE A 921 3.41 -16.75 20.02
C ILE A 921 3.91 -17.04 21.44
N GLU A 922 3.60 -16.19 22.41
CA GLU A 922 4.03 -16.32 23.81
C GLU A 922 3.53 -17.63 24.46
N LYS A 923 2.28 -18.03 24.21
CA LYS A 923 1.73 -19.31 24.71
C LYS A 923 2.50 -20.53 24.22
N LYS A 924 3.10 -20.44 23.03
CA LYS A 924 3.81 -21.55 22.38
C LYS A 924 5.33 -21.46 22.58
N TYR A 925 5.84 -20.26 22.84
CA TYR A 925 7.25 -19.94 22.88
C TYR A 925 7.57 -18.90 23.95
N ASN A 926 8.71 -19.08 24.62
CA ASN A 926 9.25 -18.12 25.56
C ASN A 926 9.73 -16.86 24.82
N TYR A 927 8.85 -15.87 24.66
CA TYR A 927 9.17 -14.54 24.11
C TYR A 927 8.58 -13.45 24.99
N ARG A 928 9.19 -12.26 24.95
CA ARG A 928 8.59 -11.02 25.47
C ARG A 928 8.47 -9.99 24.34
N ILE A 929 7.45 -9.13 24.42
CA ILE A 929 7.35 -7.97 23.54
C ILE A 929 8.43 -6.96 23.93
N LEU A 930 8.94 -6.20 22.95
CA LEU A 930 9.97 -5.19 23.20
C LEU A 930 9.50 -3.80 22.79
N SER A 931 9.00 -3.66 21.56
CA SER A 931 8.50 -2.37 21.06
C SER A 931 7.60 -2.57 19.85
N SER A 932 6.69 -1.63 19.61
CA SER A 932 5.97 -1.50 18.34
C SER A 932 6.41 -0.26 17.58
N GLY A 933 6.10 -0.20 16.28
CA GLY A 933 6.25 1.02 15.49
C GLY A 933 5.41 2.15 16.12
N PRO A 934 5.99 3.34 16.38
CA PRO A 934 5.25 4.48 16.92
C PRO A 934 3.96 4.83 16.17
N GLN A 935 3.95 4.64 14.84
CA GLN A 935 2.79 4.82 13.98
C GLN A 935 2.50 3.53 13.22
N ILE A 936 1.22 3.24 12.96
CA ILE A 936 0.85 2.25 11.96
C ILE A 936 1.47 2.59 10.58
N GLY A 937 2.07 1.58 9.97
CA GLY A 937 2.74 1.65 8.68
C GLY A 937 1.77 1.77 7.52
N VAL A 938 1.79 2.92 6.85
CA VAL A 938 1.05 3.16 5.60
C VAL A 938 1.88 2.66 4.42
N ARG A 939 1.28 1.79 3.58
CA ARG A 939 1.95 1.21 2.41
C ARG A 939 1.65 1.96 1.11
N GLU A 940 0.43 2.47 0.98
CA GLU A 940 -0.11 3.02 -0.25
C GLU A 940 -1.15 4.10 0.07
N SER A 941 -1.19 5.16 -0.73
CA SER A 941 -2.16 6.25 -0.61
C SER A 941 -2.40 6.92 -1.97
N ARG A 942 -1.69 8.00 -2.28
CA ARG A 942 -1.83 8.77 -3.54
C ARG A 942 -0.75 8.40 -4.55
N HIS A 943 -1.15 8.26 -5.82
CA HIS A 943 -0.26 8.12 -6.97
C HIS A 943 -0.42 9.34 -7.87
N PHE A 944 0.54 10.27 -7.83
CA PHE A 944 0.43 11.55 -8.53
C PHE A 944 0.63 11.42 -10.05
N LEU A 945 0.08 12.37 -10.81
CA LEU A 945 0.36 12.52 -12.22
C LEU A 945 1.62 13.36 -12.42
N GLY A 946 2.67 12.73 -12.96
CA GLY A 946 3.93 13.37 -13.32
C GLY A 946 4.15 13.45 -14.82
N GLU A 947 5.25 14.06 -15.25
CA GLU A 947 5.68 14.13 -16.66
C GLU A 947 5.87 12.72 -17.27
N TYR A 948 6.07 11.71 -16.44
CA TYR A 948 5.94 10.29 -16.79
C TYR A 948 5.31 9.51 -15.65
N THR A 949 4.38 8.61 -15.94
CA THR A 949 3.84 7.64 -14.97
C THR A 949 4.51 6.30 -15.20
N LEU A 950 5.26 5.80 -14.22
CA LEU A 950 5.88 4.47 -14.30
C LEU A 950 4.81 3.38 -14.45
N GLN A 951 4.86 2.65 -15.56
CA GLN A 951 3.82 1.71 -15.94
C GLN A 951 4.16 0.29 -15.49
N GLU A 952 3.16 -0.58 -15.39
CA GLU A 952 3.38 -2.00 -15.10
C GLU A 952 4.29 -2.65 -16.14
N LYS A 953 4.13 -2.31 -17.41
CA LYS A 953 4.99 -2.84 -18.47
C LYS A 953 6.46 -2.51 -18.21
N ASP A 954 6.77 -1.32 -17.71
CA ASP A 954 8.16 -0.89 -17.50
C ASP A 954 8.87 -1.80 -16.48
N ILE A 955 8.16 -2.20 -15.42
CA ILE A 955 8.70 -3.12 -14.39
C ILE A 955 8.69 -4.58 -14.86
N LEU A 956 7.71 -4.97 -15.67
CA LEU A 956 7.61 -6.33 -16.21
C LEU A 956 8.74 -6.62 -17.21
N VAL A 957 9.24 -5.60 -17.91
CA VAL A 957 10.30 -5.73 -18.91
C VAL A 957 11.70 -5.40 -18.38
N GLY A 958 11.83 -4.92 -17.14
CA GLY A 958 13.13 -4.46 -16.62
C GLY A 958 13.62 -3.19 -17.33
N ARG A 959 12.72 -2.23 -17.64
CA ARG A 959 13.03 -1.11 -18.55
C ARG A 959 14.15 -0.21 -18.02
N TYR A 960 15.08 0.15 -18.90
CA TYR A 960 16.04 1.22 -18.68
C TYR A 960 15.62 2.48 -19.40
N PHE A 961 15.95 3.62 -18.81
CA PHE A 961 15.55 4.95 -19.26
C PHE A 961 16.80 5.81 -19.49
N TYR A 962 16.73 6.70 -20.48
CA TYR A 962 17.79 7.68 -20.71
C TYR A 962 17.96 8.61 -19.50
N ASP A 963 16.85 8.86 -18.78
CA ASP A 963 16.73 9.65 -17.57
C ASP A 963 16.55 8.78 -16.31
N GLY A 964 17.03 7.53 -16.30
CA GLY A 964 16.97 6.64 -15.14
C GLY A 964 17.77 7.16 -13.94
N ILE A 965 17.14 7.23 -12.76
CA ILE A 965 17.72 7.80 -11.53
C ILE A 965 17.91 6.81 -10.38
N ALA A 966 17.22 5.67 -10.42
CA ALA A 966 17.32 4.64 -9.40
C ALA A 966 17.03 3.28 -10.03
N LEU A 967 17.73 2.23 -9.59
CA LEU A 967 17.54 0.87 -10.07
C LEU A 967 16.76 0.04 -9.03
N CYS A 968 15.54 -0.35 -9.36
CA CYS A 968 14.73 -1.20 -8.49
C CYS A 968 14.85 -2.66 -8.91
N PHE A 969 15.01 -3.55 -7.93
CA PHE A 969 15.05 -5.01 -8.12
C PHE A 969 14.17 -5.75 -7.11
N TYR A 970 13.33 -5.03 -6.38
CA TYR A 970 12.37 -5.62 -5.46
C TYR A 970 11.15 -6.13 -6.23
N GLY A 971 10.75 -7.38 -5.97
CA GLY A 971 9.52 -7.98 -6.50
C GLY A 971 8.29 -7.08 -6.27
N VAL A 972 7.27 -7.21 -7.10
CA VAL A 972 5.96 -6.67 -6.74
C VAL A 972 5.47 -7.43 -5.52
N ASP A 973 5.05 -6.71 -4.48
CA ASP A 973 4.50 -7.28 -3.26
C ASP A 973 3.22 -6.51 -2.87
N ILE A 974 2.08 -7.09 -3.23
CA ILE A 974 0.74 -6.53 -2.97
C ILE A 974 0.06 -7.41 -1.93
N HIS A 975 -0.24 -6.84 -0.76
CA HIS A 975 -1.02 -7.55 0.25
C HIS A 975 -2.52 -7.55 -0.09
N ASN A 976 -3.24 -8.55 0.40
CA ASN A 976 -4.68 -8.67 0.19
C ASN A 976 -5.42 -7.39 0.63
N PRO A 977 -6.06 -6.63 -0.29
CA PRO A 977 -6.74 -5.38 0.03
C PRO A 977 -8.01 -5.58 0.87
N TYR A 978 -8.50 -6.82 1.02
CA TYR A 978 -9.64 -7.16 1.87
C TYR A 978 -9.24 -7.58 3.29
N GLY A 979 -7.93 -7.56 3.61
CA GLY A 979 -7.39 -8.04 4.89
C GLY A 979 -7.17 -9.56 4.93
N GLY A 980 -6.54 -10.04 6.01
CA GLY A 980 -6.23 -11.46 6.19
C GLY A 980 -4.98 -11.95 5.44
N PRO A 981 -4.67 -13.26 5.50
CA PRO A 981 -3.51 -13.85 4.84
C PRO A 981 -3.65 -13.85 3.31
N GLY A 982 -2.51 -13.85 2.61
CA GLY A 982 -2.45 -13.83 1.15
C GLY A 982 -1.98 -12.50 0.57
N GLY A 983 -1.85 -12.47 -0.75
CA GLY A 983 -1.29 -11.35 -1.51
C GLY A 983 -0.77 -11.80 -2.87
N PHE A 984 -0.35 -10.84 -3.68
CA PHE A 984 0.28 -11.05 -4.97
C PHE A 984 1.76 -10.72 -4.86
N GLN A 985 2.61 -11.73 -5.09
CA GLN A 985 4.04 -11.55 -5.23
C GLN A 985 4.46 -11.93 -6.65
N LEU A 986 5.21 -11.03 -7.29
CA LEU A 986 5.72 -11.22 -8.64
C LEU A 986 7.20 -10.86 -8.66
N PRO A 987 8.11 -11.84 -8.87
CA PRO A 987 9.51 -11.53 -9.14
C PRO A 987 9.61 -10.76 -10.46
N ILE A 988 10.55 -9.82 -10.52
CA ILE A 988 10.75 -8.95 -11.66
C ILE A 988 12.22 -8.90 -12.05
N ILE A 989 12.47 -8.46 -13.28
CA ILE A 989 13.80 -8.10 -13.75
C ILE A 989 14.10 -6.68 -13.25
N PRO A 990 15.35 -6.35 -12.85
CA PRO A 990 15.69 -5.01 -12.42
C PRO A 990 15.31 -3.95 -13.47
N TYR A 991 14.68 -2.85 -13.03
CA TYR A 991 14.25 -1.73 -13.89
C TYR A 991 14.70 -0.40 -13.31
N GLU A 992 14.79 0.63 -14.16
CA GLU A 992 15.08 1.99 -13.73
C GLU A 992 13.80 2.80 -13.48
N ILE A 993 13.85 3.69 -12.50
CA ILE A 993 12.83 4.72 -12.27
C ILE A 993 13.30 5.99 -13.00
N PRO A 994 12.53 6.57 -13.94
CA PRO A 994 12.95 7.77 -14.65
C PRO A 994 12.71 9.05 -13.84
N LEU A 995 13.57 10.06 -14.05
CA LEU A 995 13.52 11.38 -13.40
C LEU A 995 12.15 12.05 -13.53
N ARG A 996 11.51 11.92 -14.70
CA ARG A 996 10.20 12.51 -15.00
C ARG A 996 9.05 12.02 -14.11
N THR A 997 9.23 10.92 -13.36
CA THR A 997 8.25 10.49 -12.34
C THR A 997 8.19 11.41 -11.13
N LEU A 998 9.24 12.21 -10.90
CA LEU A 998 9.36 13.11 -9.75
C LEU A 998 8.77 14.50 -10.02
N ILE A 999 8.49 14.83 -11.28
CA ILE A 999 8.07 16.16 -11.71
C ILE A 999 6.55 16.12 -11.94
N PRO A 1000 5.74 16.73 -11.07
CA PRO A 1000 4.28 16.73 -11.19
C PRO A 1000 3.82 17.58 -12.39
N GLN A 1001 2.73 17.17 -13.04
CA GLN A 1001 2.08 17.99 -14.06
C GLN A 1001 1.22 19.08 -13.41
N GLY A 1002 1.15 20.25 -14.06
CA GLY A 1002 0.23 21.33 -13.69
C GLY A 1002 0.67 22.21 -12.51
N VAL A 1003 1.74 21.84 -11.80
CA VAL A 1003 2.32 22.60 -10.68
C VAL A 1003 3.83 22.74 -10.87
N ASP A 1004 4.32 23.97 -10.85
CA ASP A 1004 5.73 24.29 -11.03
C ASP A 1004 6.47 24.35 -9.69
N ASN A 1005 7.80 24.19 -9.76
CA ASN A 1005 8.74 24.38 -8.63
C ASN A 1005 8.63 23.35 -7.49
N LEU A 1006 7.89 22.28 -7.73
CA LEU A 1006 7.67 21.17 -6.81
C LEU A 1006 8.31 19.89 -7.35
N ILE A 1007 9.01 19.16 -6.48
CA ILE A 1007 9.51 17.80 -6.75
C ILE A 1007 8.80 16.86 -5.78
N ILE A 1008 8.25 15.76 -6.27
CA ILE A 1008 7.66 14.71 -5.44
C ILE A 1008 8.67 13.57 -5.33
N VAL A 1009 8.97 13.13 -4.11
CA VAL A 1009 9.82 11.95 -3.85
C VAL A 1009 9.13 11.01 -2.86
N GLY A 1010 9.57 9.76 -2.83
CA GLY A 1010 9.00 8.74 -1.96
C GLY A 1010 7.97 7.88 -2.68
N ARG A 1011 7.13 7.18 -1.90
CA ARG A 1011 6.21 6.16 -2.42
C ARG A 1011 5.08 6.72 -3.30
N THR A 1012 4.87 8.04 -3.28
CA THR A 1012 3.78 8.74 -3.97
C THR A 1012 4.15 9.28 -5.35
N ILE A 1013 5.39 9.09 -5.81
CA ILE A 1013 5.83 9.48 -7.16
C ILE A 1013 4.93 8.89 -8.25
N SER A 1014 5.00 9.43 -9.46
CA SER A 1014 4.07 9.05 -10.52
C SER A 1014 4.26 7.61 -11.00
N ALA A 1015 3.34 6.73 -10.63
CA ALA A 1015 3.38 5.32 -10.96
C ALA A 1015 2.00 4.65 -10.90
N GLN A 1016 1.85 3.56 -11.66
CA GLN A 1016 0.72 2.65 -11.54
C GLN A 1016 0.84 1.79 -10.26
N PRO A 1017 -0.27 1.30 -9.69
CA PRO A 1017 -0.28 0.60 -8.39
C PRO A 1017 0.69 -0.59 -8.31
N LEU A 1018 0.80 -1.39 -9.37
CA LEU A 1018 1.69 -2.54 -9.41
C LEU A 1018 3.18 -2.15 -9.43
N ALA A 1019 3.53 -1.06 -10.13
CA ALA A 1019 4.88 -0.51 -10.12
C ALA A 1019 5.24 0.07 -8.75
N MET A 1020 4.31 0.82 -8.13
CA MET A 1020 4.46 1.35 -6.78
C MET A 1020 4.70 0.24 -5.74
N ALA A 1021 3.94 -0.85 -5.83
CA ALA A 1021 4.12 -2.01 -4.95
C ALA A 1021 5.50 -2.68 -5.04
N SER A 1022 6.28 -2.40 -6.09
CA SER A 1022 7.67 -2.85 -6.24
C SER A 1022 8.67 -1.79 -5.70
N PHE A 1023 8.62 -0.53 -6.16
CA PHE A 1023 9.69 0.42 -5.80
C PHE A 1023 9.60 1.02 -4.39
N ARG A 1024 8.45 0.96 -3.71
CA ARG A 1024 8.20 1.65 -2.42
C ARG A 1024 9.15 1.28 -1.27
N VAL A 1025 10.06 0.33 -1.48
CA VAL A 1025 11.06 -0.13 -0.50
C VAL A 1025 12.10 0.92 -0.16
N GLN A 1026 12.61 0.89 1.07
CA GLN A 1026 13.39 2.00 1.64
C GLN A 1026 14.67 2.32 0.86
N SER A 1027 15.39 1.31 0.39
CA SER A 1027 16.63 1.44 -0.39
C SER A 1027 16.41 2.21 -1.70
N THR A 1028 15.40 1.80 -2.46
CA THR A 1028 14.97 2.48 -3.68
C THR A 1028 14.48 3.90 -3.38
N MET A 1029 13.73 4.08 -2.29
CA MET A 1029 13.23 5.39 -1.87
C MET A 1029 14.32 6.35 -1.43
N MET A 1030 15.39 5.90 -0.77
CA MET A 1030 16.56 6.75 -0.52
C MET A 1030 17.23 7.17 -1.82
N SER A 1031 17.34 6.27 -2.80
CA SER A 1031 17.94 6.60 -4.11
C SER A 1031 17.08 7.59 -4.91
N VAL A 1032 15.76 7.45 -4.88
CA VAL A 1032 14.83 8.43 -5.47
C VAL A 1032 14.94 9.79 -4.77
N GLY A 1033 15.07 9.80 -3.44
CA GLY A 1033 15.30 11.01 -2.67
C GLY A 1033 16.61 11.70 -3.03
N GLU A 1034 17.70 10.94 -3.09
CA GLU A 1034 19.04 11.39 -3.52
C GLU A 1034 18.96 12.10 -4.88
N ALA A 1035 18.32 11.47 -5.87
CA ALA A 1035 18.10 12.06 -7.19
C ALA A 1035 17.23 13.33 -7.14
N GLY A 1036 16.19 13.38 -6.29
CA GLY A 1036 15.34 14.57 -6.10
C GLY A 1036 16.13 15.75 -5.52
N GLY A 1037 17.00 15.51 -4.54
CA GLY A 1037 17.90 16.52 -4.00
C GLY A 1037 18.90 17.06 -5.03
N LEU A 1038 19.45 16.17 -5.86
CA LEU A 1038 20.34 16.53 -6.96
C LEU A 1038 19.60 17.33 -8.05
N LEU A 1039 18.38 16.92 -8.43
CA LEU A 1039 17.51 17.65 -9.37
C LEU A 1039 17.25 19.09 -8.89
N ALA A 1040 16.92 19.27 -7.61
CA ALA A 1040 16.71 20.58 -7.02
C ALA A 1040 17.97 21.46 -7.14
N ALA A 1041 19.14 20.91 -6.78
CA ALA A 1041 20.39 21.64 -6.83
C ALA A 1041 20.80 22.02 -8.27
N GLU A 1042 20.70 21.09 -9.23
CA GLU A 1042 21.03 21.36 -10.63
C GLU A 1042 20.07 22.37 -11.26
N SER A 1043 18.78 22.29 -10.93
CA SER A 1043 17.77 23.28 -11.36
C SER A 1043 18.07 24.68 -10.84
N ILE A 1044 18.57 24.81 -9.61
CA ILE A 1044 18.98 26.11 -9.03
C ILE A 1044 20.28 26.62 -9.67
N LYS A 1045 21.30 25.76 -9.79
CA LYS A 1045 22.62 26.14 -10.34
C LYS A 1045 22.55 26.56 -11.81
N SER A 1046 21.71 25.90 -12.60
CA SER A 1046 21.49 26.21 -14.02
C SER A 1046 20.42 27.28 -14.24
N ASN A 1047 19.69 27.68 -13.19
CA ASN A 1047 18.54 28.57 -13.27
C ASN A 1047 17.47 28.12 -14.29
N LEU A 1048 17.27 26.80 -14.43
CA LEU A 1048 16.29 26.19 -15.32
C LEU A 1048 15.07 25.66 -14.55
N PRO A 1049 13.86 25.68 -15.14
CA PRO A 1049 12.72 24.93 -14.64
C PRO A 1049 13.02 23.43 -14.52
N LEU A 1050 12.33 22.74 -13.60
CA LEU A 1050 12.56 21.31 -13.33
C LEU A 1050 12.41 20.43 -14.57
N LYS A 1051 11.37 20.69 -15.38
CA LYS A 1051 11.06 19.96 -16.61
C LYS A 1051 12.10 20.14 -17.73
N ASP A 1052 12.89 21.21 -17.66
CA ASP A 1052 13.90 21.56 -18.66
C ASP A 1052 15.29 21.02 -18.27
N ILE A 1053 15.42 20.35 -17.12
CA ILE A 1053 16.65 19.66 -16.74
C ILE A 1053 16.81 18.37 -17.54
N ASP A 1054 17.92 18.25 -18.25
CA ASP A 1054 18.29 17.03 -18.96
C ASP A 1054 18.54 15.87 -17.98
N GLY A 1055 17.66 14.86 -18.04
CA GLY A 1055 17.77 13.67 -17.21
C GLY A 1055 19.02 12.84 -17.46
N ALA A 1056 19.60 12.87 -18.67
CA ALA A 1056 20.85 12.18 -18.95
C ALA A 1056 22.01 12.78 -18.16
N LYS A 1057 22.02 14.11 -17.97
CA LYS A 1057 22.99 14.81 -17.13
C LYS A 1057 22.88 14.36 -15.66
N ILE A 1058 21.65 14.27 -15.13
CA ILE A 1058 21.42 13.79 -13.75
C ILE A 1058 21.92 12.35 -13.58
N LYS A 1059 21.54 11.46 -14.50
CA LYS A 1059 22.01 10.06 -14.53
C LYS A 1059 23.53 9.97 -14.56
N GLN A 1060 24.19 10.81 -15.36
CA GLN A 1060 25.66 10.83 -15.43
C GLN A 1060 26.31 11.32 -14.14
N ILE A 1061 25.75 12.33 -13.46
CA ILE A 1061 26.26 12.80 -12.18
C ILE A 1061 26.16 11.68 -11.12
N LEU A 1062 25.02 10.99 -11.04
CA LEU A 1062 24.83 9.85 -10.12
C LEU A 1062 25.84 8.73 -10.38
N ARG A 1063 26.09 8.39 -11.65
CA ARG A 1063 27.14 7.43 -12.03
C ARG A 1063 28.53 7.87 -11.57
N ASN A 1064 28.88 9.14 -11.76
CA ASN A 1064 30.17 9.69 -11.32
C ASN A 1064 30.32 9.65 -9.79
N MET A 1065 29.22 9.71 -9.05
CA MET A 1065 29.19 9.54 -7.59
C MET A 1065 29.23 8.07 -7.14
N GLY A 1066 29.24 7.12 -8.08
CA GLY A 1066 29.34 5.68 -7.81
C GLY A 1066 28.00 4.95 -7.68
N VAL A 1067 26.89 5.57 -8.11
CA VAL A 1067 25.59 4.88 -8.22
C VAL A 1067 25.59 4.01 -9.48
N TYR A 1068 25.21 2.75 -9.32
CA TYR A 1068 25.09 1.83 -10.46
C TYR A 1068 23.78 2.08 -11.22
N LEU A 1069 23.91 2.62 -12.43
CA LEU A 1069 22.80 2.82 -13.37
C LEU A 1069 23.25 2.33 -14.77
N PRO A 1070 22.57 1.33 -15.38
CA PRO A 1070 22.97 0.70 -16.64
C PRO A 1070 22.87 1.61 -17.87
#